data_AF-A0A229UJI9-F1
#
_entry.id   AF-A0A229UJI9-F1
#
_cell.length_a   1.000
_cell.length_b   1.000
_cell.length_c   1.000
_cell.angle_alpha   90.00
_cell.angle_beta   90.00
_cell.angle_gamma   90.00
#
_symmetry.space_group_name_H-M   'P 1'
#
loop_
_entity.id
_entity.type
_entity.pdbx_description
1 polymer ?
#
loop_
_entity_poly.entity_id
_entity_poly.type
_entity_poly.pdbx_seq_one_letter_code
_entity_poly.pdbx_strand_id
1 'polypeptide(L)'
;MIPLKRIVKPLAAALLLSQLPFSILPAGASVAAASSVTSSTYGTPQYTRLSVGVSKIDISLRTRFTTGIYAMGGFGVADNVTSQCTYWVEDTAVATVNSEGAVFSVAEGSTVLHIQFQNLTATVPITVTAEEEQNPITPPLYTEPAVPQSTLDVYSGVDMSRLAAHRKASLDLLNTLRTAVGAAPLTFDDSLNKAAQAHANYQDADKRMGHDETSGKLWFSGAGPGDRARAFGYASSGVGETVAPTSASSSGATQMLIDAPFHRFILLMPSFRDVGVGVSNGYTVIDPGKKSIIYDSKDNGLVYYPYNGQTGIPAYWMAYETPNPLSSYGKAGAKVGYPITISTSTGNKLSFRSAQITDPSGNNVDYYLVDSNKGGNSYGLIFIPKEPLKNNTTYKVNASVTLSSDFESGSSTNKTYDWSFTTQSDTISTLYANSFRSSVPVGSSIKVPSIMARTSSGSESDVTSSVQFTTDSSKVKISDGMIYGISEGKARITATYGGAAYSFDFSVTPNQGGAVPGIVEQLGQEQGQGTGAAAAKAMNFTDISSHWAQATIQWAQQYSIIDGYADGTFRPDGEVTEAEFLAMLFRMYPGSTEALDSAGVSASGDWSDKYYGYAAALNLGLQDSTANRELRSQALKRAQVAQLIAGVSGHNYASDDDAIRFLLDAGYSQGKTASTVAGYAGGERLTRSEALQFLRNLQERGLQKLEKRPN
;
A
#
# COMPACT_ATOMS: atom_id res chain seq x y z
N MET A 1 -48.47 -23.50 49.38
CA MET A 1 -47.94 -24.77 49.92
C MET A 1 -46.77 -25.21 49.04
N ILE A 2 -45.58 -25.18 49.64
CA ILE A 2 -44.41 -26.09 49.52
C ILE A 2 -43.83 -26.46 48.11
N PRO A 3 -42.48 -26.41 47.93
CA PRO A 3 -41.80 -26.12 46.65
C PRO A 3 -40.74 -27.18 46.21
N LEU A 4 -40.08 -27.02 45.05
CA LEU A 4 -38.64 -26.67 44.93
C LEU A 4 -38.07 -26.78 43.49
N LYS A 5 -37.21 -25.79 43.19
CA LYS A 5 -36.40 -25.58 41.98
C LYS A 5 -35.19 -26.52 41.92
N ARG A 6 -34.75 -26.89 40.71
CA ARG A 6 -33.37 -27.32 40.43
C ARG A 6 -32.71 -26.30 39.48
N ILE A 7 -31.69 -25.61 40.01
CA ILE A 7 -30.72 -24.78 39.30
C ILE A 7 -29.38 -25.51 39.40
N VAL A 8 -28.63 -25.61 38.30
CA VAL A 8 -27.24 -26.08 38.29
C VAL A 8 -26.31 -24.86 38.17
N LYS A 9 -25.33 -24.75 39.08
CA LYS A 9 -24.14 -23.89 39.02
C LYS A 9 -22.89 -24.78 38.94
N PRO A 10 -21.76 -24.31 38.38
CA PRO A 10 -20.47 -24.98 38.51
C PRO A 10 -19.71 -24.56 39.79
N LEU A 11 -18.82 -25.46 40.20
CA LEU A 11 -18.07 -25.52 41.47
C LEU A 11 -16.95 -24.49 41.61
N ALA A 12 -16.80 -23.97 42.83
CA ALA A 12 -15.54 -23.55 43.43
C ALA A 12 -15.39 -24.31 44.76
N ALA A 13 -14.18 -24.74 45.12
CA ALA A 13 -13.89 -25.28 46.45
C ALA A 13 -12.44 -24.96 46.88
N ALA A 14 -12.34 -24.21 47.98
CA ALA A 14 -11.19 -24.13 48.86
C ALA A 14 -11.36 -25.15 50.00
N LEU A 15 -10.26 -25.67 50.57
CA LEU A 15 -10.33 -26.40 51.85
C LEU A 15 -9.15 -26.04 52.78
N LEU A 16 -9.48 -26.09 54.07
CA LEU A 16 -8.85 -25.51 55.25
C LEU A 16 -7.49 -26.11 55.66
N LEU A 17 -6.70 -25.26 56.35
CA LEU A 17 -5.57 -25.60 57.21
C LEU A 17 -6.03 -26.18 58.57
N SER A 18 -5.25 -27.12 59.10
CA SER A 18 -5.28 -27.57 60.50
C SER A 18 -3.93 -27.37 61.21
N GLN A 19 -3.96 -26.51 62.23
CA GLN A 19 -3.35 -26.56 63.58
C GLN A 19 -1.85 -26.90 63.83
N LEU A 20 -1.26 -26.02 64.67
CA LEU A 20 0.10 -25.85 65.22
C LEU A 20 0.46 -26.89 66.33
N PRO A 21 1.71 -26.95 66.86
CA PRO A 21 2.24 -25.97 67.84
C PRO A 21 3.72 -25.55 67.70
N PHE A 22 3.94 -24.25 67.95
CA PHE A 22 5.08 -23.55 68.59
C PHE A 22 6.43 -24.25 68.83
N SER A 23 7.51 -23.57 68.41
CA SER A 23 8.61 -23.13 69.29
C SER A 23 9.41 -21.98 68.68
N ILE A 24 9.96 -21.15 69.56
CA ILE A 24 10.37 -19.75 69.38
C ILE A 24 11.82 -19.63 68.84
N LEU A 25 12.07 -18.53 68.10
CA LEU A 25 13.32 -18.04 67.47
C LEU A 25 14.58 -18.10 68.37
N PRO A 26 15.80 -18.05 67.76
CA PRO A 26 16.44 -16.74 67.63
C PRO A 26 17.14 -16.48 66.28
N ALA A 27 17.34 -15.19 66.04
CA ALA A 27 18.02 -14.56 64.91
C ALA A 27 19.54 -14.77 64.91
N GLY A 28 20.14 -14.74 63.72
CA GLY A 28 21.60 -14.64 63.53
C GLY A 28 22.00 -14.94 62.09
N ALA A 29 22.42 -13.92 61.35
CA ALA A 29 22.90 -14.04 59.98
C ALA A 29 24.24 -14.79 59.87
N SER A 30 24.41 -15.65 58.85
CA SER A 30 25.49 -15.52 57.85
C SER A 30 25.54 -16.68 56.84
N VAL A 31 25.56 -16.29 55.57
CA VAL A 31 26.30 -16.79 54.40
C VAL A 31 26.64 -18.29 54.30
N ALA A 32 26.07 -18.97 53.30
CA ALA A 32 26.79 -19.50 52.13
C ALA A 32 25.95 -20.55 51.38
N ALA A 33 25.53 -20.23 50.15
CA ALA A 33 25.32 -21.23 49.10
C ALA A 33 25.48 -20.56 47.72
N ALA A 34 26.71 -20.64 47.22
CA ALA A 34 27.06 -20.59 45.80
C ALA A 34 26.39 -21.78 45.05
N SER A 35 26.07 -21.78 43.77
CA SER A 35 25.99 -20.80 42.70
C SER A 35 25.23 -21.51 41.58
N SER A 36 24.25 -20.87 40.95
CA SER A 36 23.82 -21.23 39.59
C SER A 36 23.79 -19.93 38.81
N VAL A 37 24.67 -19.84 37.82
CA VAL A 37 24.95 -18.65 37.00
C VAL A 37 23.69 -18.28 36.22
N THR A 38 23.02 -17.22 36.65
CA THR A 38 22.07 -16.46 35.84
C THR A 38 22.79 -15.28 35.18
N SER A 39 22.36 -14.98 33.96
CA SER A 39 22.81 -13.91 33.09
C SER A 39 23.07 -12.59 33.81
N SER A 40 24.20 -11.96 33.47
CA SER A 40 24.61 -10.63 33.92
C SER A 40 23.48 -9.61 33.88
N THR A 41 23.13 -9.11 35.06
CA THR A 41 22.39 -7.86 35.27
C THR A 41 23.14 -6.69 34.65
N TYR A 42 22.69 -6.20 33.50
CA TYR A 42 22.78 -4.75 33.25
C TYR A 42 21.80 -4.11 34.23
N GLY A 43 22.30 -3.31 35.18
CA GLY A 43 21.46 -2.54 36.09
C GLY A 43 20.49 -1.64 35.31
N THR A 44 19.36 -1.29 35.93
CA THR A 44 18.46 -0.25 35.41
C THR A 44 19.29 0.96 34.96
N PRO A 45 19.08 1.50 33.74
CA PRO A 45 19.83 2.66 33.26
C PRO A 45 19.79 3.76 34.32
N GLN A 46 20.95 4.11 34.87
CA GLN A 46 21.05 5.21 35.83
C GLN A 46 21.04 6.52 35.02
N TYR A 47 19.86 7.09 34.85
CA TYR A 47 19.71 8.41 34.25
C TYR A 47 20.19 9.49 35.24
N THR A 48 20.94 10.44 34.72
CA THR A 48 21.59 11.50 35.51
C THR A 48 20.96 12.87 35.29
N ARG A 49 20.25 13.07 34.18
CA ARG A 49 19.53 14.32 33.87
C ARG A 49 18.46 14.09 32.81
N LEU A 50 17.50 15.01 32.75
CA LEU A 50 16.61 15.16 31.61
C LEU A 50 17.19 16.17 30.63
N SER A 51 17.10 15.85 29.35
CA SER A 51 17.35 16.76 28.25
C SER A 51 16.00 17.08 27.60
N VAL A 52 15.60 18.34 27.65
CA VAL A 52 14.41 18.84 26.97
C VAL A 52 14.88 19.41 25.63
N GLY A 53 14.22 19.05 24.53
CA GLY A 53 14.64 19.48 23.18
C GLY A 53 14.57 20.99 22.92
N VAL A 54 14.18 21.80 23.91
CA VAL A 54 14.17 23.27 23.85
C VAL A 54 14.57 23.88 25.19
N SER A 55 15.15 25.08 25.13
CA SER A 55 15.51 25.88 26.31
C SER A 55 14.42 26.86 26.75
N LYS A 56 13.45 27.14 25.88
CA LYS A 56 12.26 27.98 26.12
C LYS A 56 11.15 27.67 25.11
N ILE A 57 9.92 28.02 25.45
CA ILE A 57 8.74 27.88 24.61
C ILE A 57 8.17 29.29 24.37
N ASP A 58 8.44 29.86 23.19
CA ASP A 58 7.83 31.11 22.77
C ASP A 58 6.72 30.78 21.77
N ILE A 59 5.47 31.08 22.14
CA ILE A 59 4.28 30.69 21.40
C ILE A 59 3.29 31.86 21.34
N SER A 60 2.55 32.02 20.24
CA SER A 60 1.49 33.04 20.17
C SER A 60 0.20 32.53 20.81
N LEU A 61 -0.76 33.41 21.10
CA LEU A 61 -2.12 33.02 21.46
C LEU A 61 -2.68 32.00 20.47
N ARG A 62 -3.47 31.06 21.00
CA ARG A 62 -4.09 29.95 20.27
C ARG A 62 -3.11 28.97 19.63
N THR A 63 -1.85 28.87 20.04
CA THR A 63 -0.87 27.93 19.47
C THR A 63 -0.56 26.75 20.40
N ARG A 64 0.02 25.70 19.82
CA ARG A 64 0.47 24.49 20.52
C ARG A 64 1.96 24.28 20.25
N PHE A 65 2.68 23.80 21.27
CA PHE A 65 4.07 23.41 21.19
C PHE A 65 4.27 21.97 21.70
N THR A 66 5.11 21.19 21.01
CA THR A 66 5.50 19.83 21.42
C THR A 66 7.00 19.65 21.24
N THR A 67 7.65 18.99 22.19
CA THR A 67 9.08 18.65 22.13
C THR A 67 9.33 17.27 22.72
N GLY A 68 10.41 16.61 22.32
CA GLY A 68 10.84 15.34 22.90
C GLY A 68 11.61 15.54 24.20
N ILE A 69 11.38 14.65 25.17
CA ILE A 69 12.10 14.57 26.44
C ILE A 69 12.95 13.31 26.44
N TYR A 70 14.26 13.49 26.68
CA TYR A 70 15.22 12.40 26.69
C TYR A 70 15.86 12.26 28.07
N ALA A 71 15.86 11.03 28.61
CA ALA A 71 16.58 10.70 29.82
C ALA A 71 18.02 10.30 29.46
N MET A 72 19.00 10.98 30.05
CA MET A 72 20.41 10.82 29.70
C MET A 72 21.15 10.03 30.78
N GLY A 73 21.72 8.88 30.41
CA GLY A 73 22.55 8.04 31.27
C GLY A 73 24.05 8.27 31.10
N GLY A 74 24.87 7.62 31.92
CA GLY A 74 26.32 7.51 31.69
C GLY A 74 26.62 6.65 30.46
N PHE A 75 27.69 6.99 29.71
CA PHE A 75 28.13 6.31 28.47
C PHE A 75 27.20 6.43 27.23
N GLY A 76 26.52 7.57 27.06
CA GLY A 76 25.85 7.88 25.79
C GLY A 76 24.48 7.22 25.57
N VAL A 77 23.89 6.64 26.63
CA VAL A 77 22.50 6.17 26.61
C VAL A 77 21.56 7.38 26.64
N ALA A 78 20.70 7.50 25.63
CA ALA A 78 19.66 8.52 25.52
C ALA A 78 18.33 7.82 25.16
N ASP A 79 17.44 7.72 26.13
CA ASP A 79 16.12 7.10 25.93
C ASP A 79 15.05 8.17 25.84
N ASN A 80 14.17 8.08 24.84
CA ASN A 80 13.01 8.97 24.72
C ASN A 80 11.96 8.57 25.77
N VAL A 81 11.74 9.47 26.73
CA VAL A 81 10.84 9.28 27.87
C VAL A 81 9.62 10.21 27.82
N THR A 82 9.37 10.86 26.68
CA THR A 82 8.32 11.89 26.51
C THR A 82 6.95 11.43 27.03
N SER A 83 6.52 10.22 26.67
CA SER A 83 5.22 9.66 27.09
C SER A 83 5.20 9.11 28.52
N GLN A 84 6.36 9.04 29.18
CA GLN A 84 6.53 8.54 30.54
C GLN A 84 6.70 9.67 31.56
N CYS A 85 6.81 10.92 31.10
CA CYS A 85 6.94 12.09 31.95
C CYS A 85 5.58 12.55 32.51
N THR A 86 5.62 13.17 33.68
CA THR A 86 4.50 13.98 34.21
C THR A 86 4.77 15.45 33.92
N TYR A 87 3.73 16.17 33.48
CA TYR A 87 3.80 17.57 33.07
C TYR A 87 2.81 18.43 33.86
N TRP A 88 3.21 19.65 34.23
CA TRP A 88 2.31 20.69 34.71
C TRP A 88 2.86 22.08 34.40
N VAL A 89 1.98 23.08 34.37
CA VAL A 89 2.35 24.50 34.14
C VAL A 89 2.01 25.28 35.41
N GLU A 90 2.87 26.23 35.80
CA GLU A 90 2.67 27.03 37.02
C GLU A 90 1.43 27.91 36.96
N ASP A 91 1.17 28.54 35.82
CA ASP A 91 0.01 29.39 35.58
C ASP A 91 -0.81 28.88 34.40
N THR A 92 -1.86 28.12 34.72
CA THR A 92 -2.77 27.56 33.73
C THR A 92 -3.65 28.61 33.04
N ALA A 93 -3.69 29.84 33.55
CA ALA A 93 -4.35 30.94 32.84
C ALA A 93 -3.51 31.46 31.67
N VAL A 94 -2.19 31.24 31.68
CA VAL A 94 -1.27 31.59 30.58
C VAL A 94 -1.13 30.43 29.59
N ALA A 95 -0.88 29.20 30.07
CA ALA A 95 -0.75 28.02 29.21
C ALA A 95 -1.17 26.73 29.93
N THR A 96 -1.67 25.74 29.19
CA THR A 96 -1.98 24.39 29.72
C THR A 96 -1.06 23.35 29.09
N VAL A 97 -0.94 22.18 29.71
CA VAL A 97 -0.18 21.03 29.17
C VAL A 97 -0.98 19.74 29.32
N ASN A 98 -0.94 18.87 28.31
CA ASN A 98 -1.61 17.57 28.35
C ASN A 98 -0.67 16.44 28.82
N SER A 99 -1.22 15.22 28.93
CA SER A 99 -0.48 14.01 29.35
C SER A 99 0.62 13.58 28.40
N GLU A 100 0.64 14.06 27.15
CA GLU A 100 1.70 13.78 26.18
C GLU A 100 2.80 14.87 26.13
N GLY A 101 2.71 15.89 26.99
CA GLY A 101 3.69 16.99 27.03
C GLY A 101 3.46 18.08 25.98
N ALA A 102 2.27 18.12 25.36
CA ALA A 102 1.89 19.22 24.47
C ALA A 102 1.42 20.43 25.28
N VAL A 103 2.07 21.58 25.08
CA VAL A 103 1.73 22.87 25.70
C VAL A 103 0.78 23.65 24.79
N PHE A 104 -0.28 24.22 25.35
CA PHE A 104 -1.30 25.01 24.65
C PHE A 104 -1.36 26.41 25.26
N SER A 105 -1.31 27.47 24.44
CA SER A 105 -1.49 28.82 24.96
C SER A 105 -2.95 29.12 25.32
N VAL A 106 -3.14 29.86 26.41
CA VAL A 106 -4.45 30.26 26.96
C VAL A 106 -4.62 31.78 26.94
N ALA A 107 -3.66 32.51 27.52
CA ALA A 107 -3.65 33.97 27.55
C ALA A 107 -2.22 34.52 27.40
N GLU A 108 -2.07 35.77 26.96
CA GLU A 108 -0.78 36.44 26.92
C GLU A 108 -0.15 36.50 28.31
N GLY A 109 1.16 36.28 28.38
CA GLY A 109 1.89 36.26 29.64
C GLY A 109 3.09 35.33 29.61
N SER A 110 3.68 35.09 30.78
CA SER A 110 4.78 34.13 30.92
C SER A 110 4.47 33.15 32.04
N THR A 111 4.85 31.90 31.85
CA THR A 111 4.70 30.84 32.83
C THR A 111 5.85 29.83 32.69
N VAL A 112 5.85 28.74 33.45
CA VAL A 112 6.90 27.72 33.41
C VAL A 112 6.28 26.34 33.29
N LEU A 113 6.74 25.57 32.31
CA LEU A 113 6.48 24.14 32.21
C LEU A 113 7.41 23.38 33.16
N HIS A 114 6.85 22.48 33.94
CA HIS A 114 7.58 21.52 34.75
C HIS A 114 7.42 20.12 34.17
N ILE A 115 8.54 19.39 34.17
CA ILE A 115 8.65 18.05 33.60
C ILE A 115 9.32 17.17 34.63
N GLN A 116 8.69 16.03 34.92
CA GLN A 116 9.24 15.05 35.86
C GLN A 116 9.26 13.65 35.24
N PHE A 117 10.42 12.98 35.36
CA PHE A 117 10.58 11.58 35.05
C PHE A 117 11.40 10.91 36.16
N GLN A 118 10.78 9.97 36.87
CA GLN A 118 11.35 9.38 38.09
C GLN A 118 11.76 10.46 39.11
N ASN A 119 13.03 10.48 39.54
CA ASN A 119 13.60 11.48 40.45
C ASN A 119 14.21 12.69 39.72
N LEU A 120 14.16 12.73 38.38
CA LEU A 120 14.72 13.81 37.58
C LEU A 120 13.63 14.83 37.25
N THR A 121 14.00 16.10 37.28
CA THR A 121 13.13 17.22 36.92
C THR A 121 13.80 18.13 35.91
N ALA A 122 12.99 18.81 35.10
CA ALA A 122 13.40 19.89 34.23
C ALA A 122 12.30 20.95 34.19
N THR A 123 12.70 22.19 33.94
CA THR A 123 11.77 23.31 33.74
C THR A 123 12.05 24.00 32.42
N VAL A 124 11.01 24.51 31.79
CA VAL A 124 11.11 25.27 30.54
C VAL A 124 10.25 26.52 30.65
N PRO A 125 10.81 27.73 30.53
CA PRO A 125 10.01 28.96 30.52
C PRO A 125 9.12 29.01 29.27
N ILE A 126 7.88 29.45 29.45
CA ILE A 126 6.88 29.66 28.41
C ILE A 126 6.58 31.16 28.32
N THR A 127 6.61 31.73 27.13
CA THR A 127 6.10 33.07 26.82
C THR A 127 4.96 32.94 25.82
N VAL A 128 3.80 33.50 26.16
CA VAL A 128 2.65 33.62 25.27
C VAL A 128 2.49 35.07 24.85
N THR A 129 2.56 35.33 23.54
CA THR A 129 2.37 36.68 22.96
C THR A 129 1.03 36.80 22.24
N ALA A 130 0.60 38.04 21.94
CA ALA A 130 -0.63 38.33 21.21
C ALA A 130 -0.75 37.54 19.89
N GLU A 131 -2.00 37.36 19.42
CA GLU A 131 -2.30 36.75 18.13
C GLU A 131 -1.74 37.65 17.01
N GLU A 132 -0.71 37.19 16.28
CA GLU A 132 -0.13 38.00 15.21
C GLU A 132 -1.00 37.96 13.94
N GLU A 133 -1.33 39.16 13.45
CA GLU A 133 -1.98 39.39 12.17
C GLU A 133 -0.99 39.13 11.02
N GLN A 134 -1.22 38.05 10.26
CA GLN A 134 -0.74 37.76 8.89
C GLN A 134 0.60 38.41 8.42
N ASN A 135 1.68 38.31 9.18
CA ASN A 135 3.03 38.54 8.66
C ASN A 135 3.94 37.33 8.92
N PRO A 136 4.82 36.98 7.97
CA PRO A 136 5.67 35.80 8.08
C PRO A 136 6.70 36.00 9.20
N ILE A 137 6.44 35.39 10.36
CA ILE A 137 7.48 35.18 11.37
C ILE A 137 8.52 34.25 10.73
N THR A 138 9.72 34.77 10.44
CA THR A 138 10.92 33.93 10.33
C THR A 138 11.12 33.26 11.69
N PRO A 139 10.94 31.93 11.81
CA PRO A 139 11.17 31.25 13.07
C PRO A 139 12.63 31.48 13.50
N PRO A 140 12.92 31.62 14.81
CA PRO A 140 14.31 31.71 15.26
C PRO A 140 15.06 30.47 14.74
N LEU A 141 16.18 30.72 14.05
CA LEU A 141 17.12 29.69 13.61
C LEU A 141 17.62 28.93 14.85
N TYR A 142 16.98 27.80 15.15
CA TYR A 142 17.54 26.81 16.08
C TYR A 142 18.81 26.26 15.42
N THR A 143 19.97 26.62 15.97
CA THR A 143 21.27 26.07 15.59
C THR A 143 21.63 24.94 16.56
N GLU A 144 20.88 23.84 16.49
CA GLU A 144 21.39 22.55 16.98
C GLU A 144 22.55 22.11 16.07
N PRO A 145 23.55 21.35 16.56
CA PRO A 145 24.59 20.80 15.72
C PRO A 145 23.94 19.99 14.60
N ALA A 146 24.35 20.26 13.35
CA ALA A 146 23.83 19.56 12.18
C ALA A 146 23.88 18.05 12.42
N VAL A 147 22.70 17.41 12.43
CA VAL A 147 22.62 15.95 12.28
C VAL A 147 23.46 15.61 11.04
N PRO A 148 24.34 14.60 11.07
CA PRO A 148 25.17 14.28 9.91
C PRO A 148 24.28 13.98 8.71
N GLN A 149 24.12 14.97 7.83
CA GLN A 149 23.40 14.83 6.57
C GLN A 149 24.34 14.19 5.56
N SER A 150 23.77 13.41 4.65
CA SER A 150 24.47 13.06 3.42
C SER A 150 25.01 14.33 2.75
N THR A 151 26.30 14.35 2.40
CA THR A 151 26.92 15.43 1.61
C THR A 151 26.60 15.32 0.12
N LEU A 152 25.84 14.29 -0.29
CA LEU A 152 25.46 14.06 -1.67
C LEU A 152 24.40 15.08 -2.09
N ASP A 153 24.57 15.63 -3.29
CA ASP A 153 23.52 16.41 -3.94
C ASP A 153 22.28 15.52 -4.15
N VAL A 154 21.13 15.94 -3.60
CA VAL A 154 19.86 15.21 -3.66
C VAL A 154 19.35 15.00 -5.09
N TYR A 155 19.86 15.78 -6.05
CA TYR A 155 19.52 15.65 -7.47
C TYR A 155 20.57 14.88 -8.27
N SER A 156 21.63 14.39 -7.62
CA SER A 156 22.67 13.61 -8.30
C SER A 156 22.10 12.32 -8.88
N GLY A 157 22.23 12.13 -10.19
CA GLY A 157 21.71 10.96 -10.91
C GLY A 157 20.19 10.97 -11.14
N VAL A 158 19.49 12.05 -10.79
CA VAL A 158 18.04 12.17 -11.00
C VAL A 158 17.74 12.65 -12.42
N ASP A 159 16.79 12.01 -13.11
CA ASP A 159 16.22 12.51 -14.36
C ASP A 159 15.37 13.77 -14.07
N MET A 160 15.98 14.92 -14.30
CA MET A 160 15.36 16.23 -14.00
C MET A 160 14.14 16.52 -14.87
N SER A 161 14.06 15.98 -16.08
CA SER A 161 12.89 16.16 -16.96
C SER A 161 11.70 15.35 -16.43
N ARG A 162 11.93 14.08 -16.06
CA ARG A 162 10.92 13.25 -15.42
C ARG A 162 10.46 13.85 -14.10
N LEU A 163 11.39 14.29 -13.25
CA LEU A 163 11.08 14.93 -11.97
C LEU A 163 10.21 16.18 -12.17
N ALA A 164 10.59 17.08 -13.08
CA ALA A 164 9.82 18.29 -13.37
C ALA A 164 8.39 17.98 -13.85
N ALA A 165 8.23 16.97 -14.71
CA ALA A 165 6.91 16.54 -15.18
C ALA A 165 6.03 16.00 -14.04
N HIS A 166 6.60 15.17 -13.14
CA HIS A 166 5.87 14.64 -11.98
C HIS A 166 5.51 15.72 -10.96
N ARG A 167 6.45 16.62 -10.66
CA ARG A 167 6.21 17.78 -9.79
C ARG A 167 5.05 18.61 -10.30
N LYS A 168 5.11 19.04 -11.57
CA LYS A 168 4.06 19.85 -12.18
C LYS A 168 2.70 19.14 -12.14
N ALA A 169 2.65 17.89 -12.60
CA ALA A 169 1.39 17.13 -12.65
C ALA A 169 0.80 16.88 -11.26
N SER A 170 1.64 16.66 -10.25
CA SER A 170 1.21 16.51 -8.85
C SER A 170 0.64 17.81 -8.30
N LEU A 171 1.34 18.93 -8.47
CA LEU A 171 0.88 20.24 -8.00
C LEU A 171 -0.42 20.65 -8.69
N ASP A 172 -0.52 20.48 -10.01
CA ASP A 172 -1.72 20.83 -10.77
C ASP A 172 -2.94 20.04 -10.28
N LEU A 173 -2.79 18.72 -10.08
CA LEU A 173 -3.86 17.86 -9.56
C LEU A 173 -4.26 18.27 -8.14
N LEU A 174 -3.28 18.42 -7.24
CA LEU A 174 -3.53 18.83 -5.86
C LEU A 174 -4.23 20.18 -5.80
N ASN A 175 -3.77 21.18 -6.54
CA ASN A 175 -4.35 22.52 -6.51
C ASN A 175 -5.73 22.59 -7.14
N THR A 176 -5.99 21.77 -8.17
CA THR A 176 -7.34 21.58 -8.72
C THR A 176 -8.28 21.05 -7.64
N LEU A 177 -7.89 19.98 -6.95
CA LEU A 177 -8.70 19.37 -5.91
C LEU A 177 -8.87 20.27 -4.68
N ARG A 178 -7.78 20.90 -4.22
CA ARG A 178 -7.78 21.81 -3.07
C ARG A 178 -8.71 22.99 -3.30
N THR A 179 -8.62 23.63 -4.47
CA THR A 179 -9.55 24.72 -4.84
C THR A 179 -11.01 24.23 -4.84
N ALA A 180 -11.27 23.05 -5.41
CA ALA A 180 -12.62 22.48 -5.50
C ALA A 180 -13.22 22.14 -4.12
N VAL A 181 -12.40 21.76 -3.15
CA VAL A 181 -12.83 21.47 -1.77
C VAL A 181 -12.79 22.70 -0.86
N GLY A 182 -12.45 23.89 -1.40
CA GLY A 182 -12.38 25.15 -0.64
C GLY A 182 -11.07 25.36 0.13
N ALA A 183 -10.06 24.51 -0.05
CA ALA A 183 -8.74 24.67 0.56
C ALA A 183 -7.84 25.58 -0.29
N ALA A 184 -6.96 26.34 0.37
CA ALA A 184 -5.98 27.17 -0.31
C ALA A 184 -5.02 26.29 -1.17
N PRO A 185 -4.71 26.71 -2.42
CA PRO A 185 -3.69 26.06 -3.24
C PRO A 185 -2.33 25.99 -2.54
N LEU A 186 -1.57 24.94 -2.84
CA LEU A 186 -0.19 24.75 -2.40
C LEU A 186 0.78 25.47 -3.34
N THR A 187 1.91 25.90 -2.79
CA THR A 187 3.07 26.42 -3.54
C THR A 187 4.28 25.54 -3.30
N PHE A 188 5.14 25.35 -4.30
CA PHE A 188 6.39 24.63 -4.08
C PHE A 188 7.29 25.38 -3.11
N ASP A 189 7.90 24.65 -2.17
CA ASP A 189 9.00 25.13 -1.35
C ASP A 189 10.27 24.32 -1.67
N ASP A 190 11.39 25.03 -1.87
CA ASP A 190 12.64 24.40 -2.26
C ASP A 190 13.22 23.46 -1.18
N SER A 191 13.00 23.77 0.09
CA SER A 191 13.46 22.97 1.22
C SER A 191 12.66 21.68 1.30
N LEU A 192 11.33 21.76 1.14
CA LEU A 192 10.46 20.58 1.07
C LEU A 192 10.75 19.74 -0.18
N ASN A 193 11.02 20.37 -1.33
CA ASN A 193 11.42 19.65 -2.55
C ASN A 193 12.71 18.85 -2.36
N LYS A 194 13.69 19.41 -1.64
CA LYS A 194 14.93 18.71 -1.29
C LYS A 194 14.68 17.59 -0.27
N ALA A 195 13.86 17.84 0.74
CA ALA A 195 13.49 16.85 1.75
C ALA A 195 12.77 15.64 1.12
N ALA A 196 11.74 15.89 0.32
CA ALA A 196 11.00 14.85 -0.37
C ALA A 196 11.90 14.09 -1.36
N GLN A 197 12.78 14.78 -2.09
CA GLN A 197 13.71 14.12 -3.02
C GLN A 197 14.75 13.28 -2.29
N ALA A 198 15.34 13.80 -1.21
CA ALA A 198 16.28 13.04 -0.38
C ALA A 198 15.61 11.78 0.17
N HIS A 199 14.36 11.89 0.64
CA HIS A 199 13.63 10.75 1.15
C HIS A 199 13.24 9.74 0.05
N ALA A 200 12.91 10.21 -1.15
CA ALA A 200 12.69 9.34 -2.30
C ALA A 200 13.96 8.56 -2.68
N ASN A 201 15.13 9.21 -2.62
CA ASN A 201 16.43 8.58 -2.86
C ASN A 201 16.81 7.61 -1.73
N TYR A 202 16.52 7.96 -0.48
CA TYR A 202 16.71 7.10 0.68
C TYR A 202 15.88 5.82 0.54
N GLN A 203 14.59 5.93 0.24
CA GLN A 203 13.72 4.77 0.03
C GLN A 203 14.17 3.93 -1.16
N ASP A 204 14.69 4.55 -2.22
CA ASP A 204 15.25 3.82 -3.36
C ASP A 204 16.57 3.11 -3.01
N ALA A 205 17.40 3.66 -2.13
CA ALA A 205 18.62 3.02 -1.67
C ALA A 205 18.34 1.91 -0.63
N ASP A 206 17.41 2.16 0.30
CA ASP A 206 17.00 1.23 1.37
C ASP A 206 16.01 0.16 0.87
N LYS A 207 15.46 0.34 -0.36
CA LYS A 207 14.43 -0.51 -0.99
C LYS A 207 13.24 -0.77 -0.07
N ARG A 208 12.82 0.25 0.66
CA ARG A 208 11.76 0.18 1.66
C ARG A 208 10.87 1.41 1.56
N MET A 209 9.57 1.18 1.48
CA MET A 209 8.59 2.26 1.58
C MET A 209 8.30 2.53 3.06
N GLY A 210 8.36 3.80 3.46
CA GLY A 210 8.12 4.20 4.84
C GLY A 210 8.16 5.70 5.01
N HIS A 211 8.00 6.15 6.26
CA HIS A 211 8.07 7.56 6.64
C HIS A 211 9.34 7.90 7.43
N ASP A 212 10.06 6.86 7.85
CA ASP A 212 11.20 6.94 8.76
C ASP A 212 12.52 6.69 8.04
N GLU A 213 13.58 7.36 8.48
CA GLU A 213 14.96 7.06 8.06
C GLU A 213 15.80 6.59 9.24
N THR A 214 16.70 5.65 8.98
CA THR A 214 17.66 5.14 9.97
C THR A 214 18.99 5.89 9.83
N SER A 215 19.48 6.46 10.94
CA SER A 215 20.77 7.15 10.97
C SER A 215 21.92 6.23 10.52
N GLY A 216 22.88 6.80 9.78
CA GLY A 216 24.04 6.08 9.26
C GLY A 216 23.82 5.35 7.92
N LYS A 217 22.58 5.32 7.40
CA LYS A 217 22.31 4.79 6.05
C LYS A 217 22.51 5.85 4.96
N LEU A 218 22.75 5.40 3.73
CA LEU A 218 22.93 6.27 2.56
C LEU A 218 21.68 7.14 2.35
N TRP A 219 21.88 8.41 1.98
CA TRP A 219 20.83 9.43 1.82
C TRP A 219 20.12 9.88 3.10
N PHE A 220 20.55 9.42 4.27
CA PHE A 220 19.99 9.89 5.53
C PHE A 220 20.04 11.42 5.63
N SER A 221 18.88 12.01 5.91
CA SER A 221 18.66 13.46 6.02
C SER A 221 17.84 13.83 7.26
N GLY A 222 17.17 12.85 7.89
CA GLY A 222 16.43 13.05 9.14
C GLY A 222 15.46 11.90 9.44
N ALA A 223 15.29 11.56 10.72
CA ALA A 223 14.53 10.38 11.14
C ALA A 223 13.05 10.46 10.72
N GLY A 224 12.38 11.60 10.92
CA GLY A 224 11.01 11.83 10.44
C GLY A 224 10.91 12.95 9.40
N PRO A 225 9.74 13.13 8.75
CA PRO A 225 9.53 14.14 7.71
C PRO A 225 9.81 15.58 8.18
N GLY A 226 9.42 15.90 9.42
CA GLY A 226 9.75 17.18 10.04
C GLY A 226 11.25 17.39 10.29
N ASP A 227 12.00 16.33 10.60
CA ASP A 227 13.46 16.39 10.77
C ASP A 227 14.12 16.67 9.42
N ARG A 228 13.73 15.93 8.38
CA ARG A 228 14.25 16.10 7.02
C ARG A 228 14.00 17.50 6.48
N ALA A 229 12.76 17.98 6.59
CA ALA A 229 12.39 19.32 6.14
C ALA A 229 13.23 20.40 6.85
N ARG A 230 13.40 20.31 8.18
CA ARG A 230 14.25 21.22 8.95
C ARG A 230 15.71 21.14 8.53
N ALA A 231 16.20 19.94 8.27
CA ALA A 231 17.58 19.72 7.84
C ALA A 231 17.88 20.39 6.48
N PHE A 232 16.86 20.59 5.63
CA PHE A 232 16.97 21.36 4.39
C PHE A 232 16.59 22.84 4.51
N GLY A 233 16.33 23.35 5.73
CA GLY A 233 16.04 24.76 6.00
C GLY A 233 14.56 25.13 5.99
N TYR A 234 13.64 24.15 5.96
CA TYR A 234 12.21 24.45 6.08
C TYR A 234 11.86 24.84 7.52
N ALA A 235 11.56 26.11 7.73
CA ALA A 235 11.20 26.65 9.03
C ALA A 235 9.74 26.28 9.36
N SER A 236 9.54 25.03 9.81
CA SER A 236 8.24 24.37 9.86
C SER A 236 7.48 24.56 11.18
N SER A 237 6.16 24.71 11.08
CA SER A 237 5.19 24.47 12.15
C SER A 237 4.43 23.14 12.00
N GLY A 238 4.71 22.39 10.93
CA GLY A 238 4.14 21.08 10.62
C GLY A 238 4.46 20.63 9.20
N VAL A 239 4.81 19.36 9.06
CA VAL A 239 5.02 18.66 7.78
C VAL A 239 4.17 17.41 7.79
N GLY A 240 3.34 17.24 6.78
CA GLY A 240 2.74 15.97 6.44
C GLY A 240 3.60 15.25 5.42
N GLU A 241 3.43 13.94 5.30
CA GLU A 241 4.13 13.16 4.29
C GLU A 241 3.21 12.08 3.75
N THR A 242 3.30 11.87 2.44
CA THR A 242 2.65 10.76 1.75
C THR A 242 3.64 10.11 0.81
N VAL A 243 3.64 8.78 0.79
CA VAL A 243 4.58 7.97 0.00
C VAL A 243 3.83 6.95 -0.83
N ALA A 244 4.22 6.82 -2.09
CA ALA A 244 3.60 5.88 -3.02
C ALA A 244 4.64 5.29 -3.99
N PRO A 245 4.35 4.13 -4.60
CA PRO A 245 5.11 3.67 -5.75
C PRO A 245 5.06 4.72 -6.86
N THR A 246 6.19 4.97 -7.53
CA THR A 246 6.17 5.85 -8.69
C THR A 246 5.39 5.22 -9.84
N SER A 247 4.48 6.00 -10.43
CA SER A 247 3.70 5.59 -11.59
C SER A 247 4.41 5.99 -12.89
N ALA A 248 4.08 5.30 -13.99
CA ALA A 248 4.47 5.74 -15.33
C ALA A 248 3.77 7.06 -15.73
N SER A 249 2.56 7.30 -15.21
CA SER A 249 1.88 8.59 -15.37
C SER A 249 2.39 9.60 -14.36
N SER A 250 2.72 10.81 -14.81
CA SER A 250 3.28 11.88 -13.97
C SER A 250 2.41 12.27 -12.77
N SER A 251 1.08 12.09 -12.84
CA SER A 251 0.14 12.31 -11.72
C SER A 251 -0.38 11.02 -11.10
N GLY A 252 0.01 9.85 -11.61
CA GLY A 252 -0.58 8.57 -11.21
C GLY A 252 -0.38 8.25 -9.73
N ALA A 253 0.84 8.48 -9.20
CA ALA A 253 1.12 8.29 -7.79
C ALA A 253 0.28 9.25 -6.91
N THR A 254 0.16 10.51 -7.32
CA THR A 254 -0.67 11.52 -6.63
C THR A 254 -2.13 11.13 -6.62
N GLN A 255 -2.66 10.61 -7.73
CA GLN A 255 -4.05 10.11 -7.79
C GLN A 255 -4.25 8.90 -6.88
N MET A 256 -3.31 7.94 -6.84
CA MET A 256 -3.37 6.81 -5.92
C MET A 256 -3.44 7.25 -4.45
N LEU A 257 -2.65 8.27 -4.09
CA LEU A 257 -2.66 8.85 -2.75
C LEU A 257 -3.95 9.62 -2.44
N ILE A 258 -4.56 10.26 -3.44
CA ILE A 258 -5.91 10.85 -3.29
C ILE A 258 -6.97 9.76 -3.13
N ASP A 259 -6.85 8.62 -3.78
CA ASP A 259 -7.81 7.52 -3.63
C ASP A 259 -7.69 6.79 -2.29
N ALA A 260 -6.54 6.87 -1.63
CA ALA A 260 -6.26 6.34 -0.30
C ALA A 260 -6.70 7.32 0.81
N PRO A 261 -7.77 7.04 1.59
CA PRO A 261 -8.43 8.05 2.42
C PRO A 261 -7.59 8.63 3.56
N PHE A 262 -6.64 7.92 4.16
CA PHE A 262 -5.74 8.53 5.16
C PHE A 262 -4.73 9.48 4.51
N HIS A 263 -4.16 9.10 3.36
CA HIS A 263 -3.25 9.98 2.61
C HIS A 263 -3.99 11.21 2.06
N ARG A 264 -5.23 11.02 1.59
CA ARG A 264 -6.12 12.11 1.16
C ARG A 264 -6.29 13.17 2.23
N PHE A 265 -6.48 12.78 3.50
CA PHE A 265 -6.59 13.74 4.59
C PHE A 265 -5.37 14.66 4.68
N ILE A 266 -4.16 14.11 4.51
CA ILE A 266 -2.91 14.86 4.56
C ILE A 266 -2.83 15.82 3.35
N LEU A 267 -3.09 15.32 2.14
CA LEU A 267 -2.95 16.09 0.90
C LEU A 267 -3.99 17.22 0.75
N LEU A 268 -5.20 17.00 1.26
CA LEU A 268 -6.29 17.98 1.21
C LEU A 268 -6.44 18.79 2.52
N MET A 269 -5.54 18.60 3.49
CA MET A 269 -5.64 19.31 4.78
C MET A 269 -5.62 20.84 4.54
N PRO A 270 -6.62 21.59 5.02
CA PRO A 270 -6.72 23.00 4.67
C PRO A 270 -5.60 23.85 5.25
N SER A 271 -4.94 23.43 6.34
CA SER A 271 -3.87 24.21 6.98
C SER A 271 -2.51 24.20 6.26
N PHE A 272 -2.29 23.32 5.27
CA PHE A 272 -1.04 23.32 4.49
C PHE A 272 -1.05 24.43 3.42
N ARG A 273 0.12 25.01 3.15
CA ARG A 273 0.33 26.08 2.15
C ARG A 273 1.49 25.78 1.20
N ASP A 274 2.44 25.00 1.66
CA ASP A 274 3.61 24.63 0.88
C ASP A 274 3.58 23.15 0.52
N VAL A 275 4.35 22.74 -0.48
CA VAL A 275 4.55 21.33 -0.82
C VAL A 275 5.94 21.09 -1.38
N GLY A 276 6.50 19.92 -1.08
CA GLY A 276 7.65 19.34 -1.77
C GLY A 276 7.25 18.05 -2.47
N VAL A 277 7.83 17.78 -3.63
CA VAL A 277 7.63 16.50 -4.33
C VAL A 277 8.98 15.93 -4.74
N GLY A 278 9.24 14.69 -4.34
CA GLY A 278 10.42 13.91 -4.67
C GLY A 278 10.06 12.69 -5.49
N VAL A 279 10.90 12.34 -6.46
CA VAL A 279 10.68 11.17 -7.32
C VAL A 279 12.00 10.44 -7.54
N SER A 280 12.01 9.15 -7.21
CA SER A 280 13.08 8.21 -7.56
C SER A 280 12.55 7.13 -8.51
N ASN A 281 13.33 6.08 -8.76
CA ASN A 281 12.93 5.05 -9.73
C ASN A 281 11.65 4.31 -9.31
N GLY A 282 11.48 4.07 -8.01
CA GLY A 282 10.33 3.34 -7.47
C GLY A 282 9.45 4.11 -6.50
N TYR A 283 9.84 5.32 -6.06
CA TYR A 283 9.17 6.02 -4.96
C TYR A 283 8.84 7.47 -5.30
N THR A 284 7.60 7.85 -5.04
CA THR A 284 7.13 9.23 -5.05
C THR A 284 6.80 9.66 -3.63
N VAL A 285 7.39 10.77 -3.20
CA VAL A 285 7.19 11.38 -1.89
C VAL A 285 6.56 12.74 -2.09
N ILE A 286 5.49 13.04 -1.36
CA ILE A 286 4.81 14.34 -1.39
C ILE A 286 4.69 14.84 0.05
N ASP A 287 5.38 15.96 0.31
CA ASP A 287 5.53 16.57 1.63
C ASP A 287 4.78 17.91 1.67
N PRO A 288 3.48 17.94 1.97
CA PRO A 288 2.80 19.19 2.24
C PRO A 288 3.26 19.77 3.58
N GLY A 289 3.46 21.09 3.61
CA GLY A 289 4.03 21.80 4.75
C GLY A 289 3.31 23.09 5.10
N LYS A 290 3.57 23.55 6.32
CA LYS A 290 3.23 24.89 6.81
C LYS A 290 4.40 25.47 7.62
N LYS A 291 4.68 26.76 7.41
CA LYS A 291 5.72 27.52 8.14
C LYS A 291 5.19 28.17 9.42
N SER A 292 3.93 28.56 9.42
CA SER A 292 3.22 29.11 10.58
C SER A 292 2.04 28.21 10.94
N ILE A 293 1.57 28.26 12.19
CA ILE A 293 0.34 27.55 12.53
C ILE A 293 -0.81 28.33 11.92
N ILE A 294 -1.56 27.69 11.03
CA ILE A 294 -2.68 28.30 10.33
C ILE A 294 -3.97 27.73 10.87
N TYR A 295 -4.74 28.60 11.51
CA TYR A 295 -6.12 28.33 11.93
C TYR A 295 -7.05 28.83 10.83
N ASP A 296 -7.63 27.90 10.09
CA ASP A 296 -8.76 28.26 9.24
C ASP A 296 -9.96 28.54 10.13
N SER A 297 -10.67 29.64 9.88
CA SER A 297 -11.84 30.06 10.66
C SER A 297 -12.88 28.92 10.78
N LYS A 298 -13.78 28.99 11.77
CA LYS A 298 -14.76 27.95 12.14
C LYS A 298 -15.54 27.33 10.97
N ASP A 299 -15.62 28.00 9.82
CA ASP A 299 -16.37 27.57 8.64
C ASP A 299 -15.54 27.41 7.36
N ASN A 300 -14.21 27.36 7.46
CA ASN A 300 -13.33 27.21 6.29
C ASN A 300 -12.22 26.15 6.49
N GLY A 301 -12.26 25.42 7.61
CA GLY A 301 -11.34 24.33 7.93
C GLY A 301 -11.95 22.93 7.79
N LEU A 302 -13.04 22.75 7.04
CA LEU A 302 -13.68 21.45 6.82
C LEU A 302 -13.71 21.11 5.33
N VAL A 303 -13.18 19.94 4.99
CA VAL A 303 -13.08 19.44 3.62
C VAL A 303 -13.77 18.11 3.52
N TYR A 304 -14.64 17.95 2.52
CA TYR A 304 -15.23 16.68 2.16
C TYR A 304 -14.84 16.28 0.73
N TYR A 305 -14.67 14.98 0.53
CA TYR A 305 -14.32 14.39 -0.75
C TYR A 305 -15.10 13.10 -0.96
N PRO A 306 -15.63 12.80 -2.15
CA PRO A 306 -15.69 13.68 -3.33
C PRO A 306 -16.34 15.04 -3.04
N TYR A 307 -15.88 16.11 -3.69
CA TYR A 307 -16.43 17.45 -3.49
C TYR A 307 -17.82 17.58 -4.14
N ASN A 308 -18.57 18.63 -3.78
CA ASN A 308 -19.94 18.78 -4.26
C ASN A 308 -20.01 18.90 -5.79
N GLY A 309 -20.79 18.04 -6.42
CA GLY A 309 -20.94 17.96 -7.87
C GLY A 309 -19.77 17.30 -8.60
N GLN A 310 -18.79 16.72 -7.89
CA GLN A 310 -17.66 16.06 -8.52
C GLN A 310 -18.12 14.88 -9.38
N THR A 311 -17.59 14.78 -10.60
CA THR A 311 -17.86 13.68 -11.53
C THR A 311 -16.60 12.84 -11.74
N GLY A 312 -16.74 11.66 -12.34
CA GLY A 312 -15.59 10.82 -12.66
C GLY A 312 -15.04 10.02 -11.46
N ILE A 313 -15.81 9.89 -10.37
CA ILE A 313 -15.38 9.14 -9.19
C ILE A 313 -15.38 7.64 -9.48
N PRO A 314 -14.31 6.88 -9.21
CA PRO A 314 -14.36 5.44 -9.37
C PRO A 314 -15.55 4.83 -8.63
N ALA A 315 -16.22 3.84 -9.21
CA ALA A 315 -17.32 3.16 -8.53
C ALA A 315 -16.86 2.36 -7.30
N TYR A 316 -15.60 1.93 -7.30
CA TYR A 316 -15.02 1.08 -6.27
C TYR A 316 -13.63 1.55 -5.89
N TRP A 317 -13.19 1.06 -4.75
CA TRP A 317 -11.83 1.21 -4.25
C TRP A 317 -11.36 -0.15 -3.73
N MET A 318 -10.10 -0.46 -4.00
CA MET A 318 -9.44 -1.61 -3.38
C MET A 318 -8.81 -1.13 -2.08
N ALA A 319 -9.17 -1.76 -0.97
CA ALA A 319 -8.67 -1.37 0.35
C ALA A 319 -7.20 -1.79 0.55
N TYR A 320 -6.28 -1.26 -0.25
CA TYR A 320 -4.84 -1.50 -0.19
C TYR A 320 -4.09 -0.25 0.31
N GLU A 321 -4.55 0.28 1.45
CA GLU A 321 -3.87 1.37 2.16
C GLU A 321 -3.19 0.83 3.42
N THR A 322 -2.08 1.44 3.80
CA THR A 322 -1.38 1.19 5.08
C THR A 322 -1.16 2.52 5.80
N PRO A 323 -1.62 2.69 7.06
CA PRO A 323 -2.49 1.77 7.78
C PRO A 323 -3.86 1.62 7.08
N ASN A 324 -4.49 0.45 7.20
CA ASN A 324 -5.72 0.20 6.46
C ASN A 324 -6.96 0.68 7.23
N PRO A 325 -7.82 1.53 6.64
CA PRO A 325 -9.00 2.08 7.32
C PRO A 325 -10.05 0.99 7.65
N LEU A 326 -10.02 -0.14 6.95
CA LEU A 326 -10.94 -1.25 7.15
C LEU A 326 -10.34 -2.41 7.99
N SER A 327 -9.17 -2.22 8.61
CA SER A 327 -8.53 -3.25 9.45
C SER A 327 -9.44 -3.74 10.56
N SER A 328 -10.08 -2.82 11.29
CA SER A 328 -10.97 -3.13 12.42
C SER A 328 -12.24 -3.89 12.01
N TYR A 329 -12.59 -3.84 10.73
CA TYR A 329 -13.71 -4.57 10.14
C TYR A 329 -13.30 -5.92 9.54
N GLY A 330 -12.01 -6.27 9.55
CA GLY A 330 -11.50 -7.47 8.88
C GLY A 330 -11.66 -7.42 7.36
N LYS A 331 -11.63 -6.21 6.76
CA LYS A 331 -11.86 -5.97 5.33
C LYS A 331 -10.67 -5.31 4.63
N ALA A 332 -9.46 -5.45 5.18
CA ALA A 332 -8.24 -5.06 4.49
C ALA A 332 -8.10 -5.84 3.17
N GLY A 333 -7.80 -5.15 2.08
CA GLY A 333 -7.71 -5.69 0.72
C GLY A 333 -9.04 -5.95 0.01
N ALA A 334 -10.19 -5.68 0.65
CA ALA A 334 -11.49 -5.89 0.03
C ALA A 334 -11.78 -4.90 -1.10
N LYS A 335 -12.54 -5.35 -2.11
CA LYS A 335 -13.17 -4.46 -3.10
C LYS A 335 -14.46 -3.90 -2.52
N VAL A 336 -14.50 -2.59 -2.32
CA VAL A 336 -15.60 -1.85 -1.68
C VAL A 336 -15.98 -0.64 -2.52
N GLY A 337 -17.05 0.07 -2.18
CA GLY A 337 -17.37 1.33 -2.86
C GLY A 337 -16.34 2.42 -2.53
N TYR A 338 -16.29 3.45 -3.36
CA TYR A 338 -15.30 4.50 -3.23
C TYR A 338 -15.41 5.26 -1.89
N PRO A 339 -14.31 5.45 -1.13
CA PRO A 339 -14.32 6.11 0.17
C PRO A 339 -14.76 7.57 0.07
N ILE A 340 -15.76 7.92 0.87
CA ILE A 340 -16.21 9.29 1.07
C ILE A 340 -15.61 9.77 2.39
N THR A 341 -15.06 10.98 2.43
CA THR A 341 -14.33 11.52 3.57
C THR A 341 -14.87 12.90 3.95
N ILE A 342 -14.86 13.19 5.25
CA ILE A 342 -15.03 14.53 5.81
C ILE A 342 -13.90 14.76 6.82
N SER A 343 -13.19 15.86 6.70
CA SER A 343 -11.92 16.12 7.39
C SER A 343 -11.81 17.56 7.83
N THR A 344 -10.89 17.85 8.75
CA THR A 344 -10.68 19.21 9.25
C THR A 344 -9.21 19.60 9.38
N SER A 345 -8.95 20.89 9.60
CA SER A 345 -7.62 21.45 9.84
C SER A 345 -7.04 21.05 11.20
N THR A 346 -5.72 21.18 11.32
CA THR A 346 -5.01 21.00 12.60
C THR A 346 -5.65 21.82 13.72
N GLY A 347 -5.91 21.19 14.88
CA GLY A 347 -6.47 21.86 16.06
C GLY A 347 -7.97 21.76 16.21
N ASN A 348 -8.67 21.29 15.17
CA ASN A 348 -10.09 20.99 15.22
C ASN A 348 -10.32 19.48 15.40
N LYS A 349 -11.47 19.12 15.96
CA LYS A 349 -11.94 17.75 16.09
C LYS A 349 -13.33 17.62 15.47
N LEU A 350 -13.54 16.51 14.76
CA LEU A 350 -14.83 16.15 14.18
C LEU A 350 -15.41 14.96 14.92
N SER A 351 -16.59 15.10 15.51
CA SER A 351 -17.34 13.98 16.07
C SER A 351 -18.51 13.62 15.15
N PHE A 352 -18.64 12.32 14.87
CA PHE A 352 -19.76 11.81 14.06
C PHE A 352 -21.10 11.97 14.78
N ARG A 353 -22.14 12.43 14.06
CA ARG A 353 -23.52 12.39 14.54
C ARG A 353 -24.39 11.49 13.67
N SER A 354 -24.44 11.75 12.37
CA SER A 354 -25.20 10.95 11.40
C SER A 354 -24.60 11.10 10.01
N ALA A 355 -24.75 10.08 9.17
CA ALA A 355 -24.54 10.23 7.74
C ALA A 355 -25.46 9.28 6.97
N GLN A 356 -25.91 9.71 5.80
CA GLN A 356 -26.74 8.95 4.88
C GLN A 356 -26.19 9.14 3.47
N ILE A 357 -26.03 8.04 2.74
CA ILE A 357 -25.69 8.04 1.32
C ILE A 357 -26.90 7.45 0.58
N THR A 358 -27.41 8.15 -0.43
CA THR A 358 -28.57 7.71 -1.21
C THR A 358 -28.28 7.65 -2.71
N ASP A 359 -28.84 6.65 -3.37
CA ASP A 359 -28.87 6.54 -4.83
C ASP A 359 -29.96 7.46 -5.44
N PRO A 360 -30.04 7.60 -6.77
CA PRO A 360 -31.08 8.43 -7.42
C PRO A 360 -32.52 7.99 -7.16
N SER A 361 -32.73 6.74 -6.74
CA SER A 361 -34.05 6.20 -6.39
C SER A 361 -34.41 6.46 -4.91
N GLY A 362 -33.50 7.08 -4.15
CA GLY A 362 -33.68 7.36 -2.73
C GLY A 362 -33.35 6.17 -1.82
N ASN A 363 -32.77 5.09 -2.34
CA ASN A 363 -32.36 3.95 -1.53
C ASN A 363 -31.07 4.26 -0.78
N ASN A 364 -30.98 3.79 0.46
CA ASN A 364 -29.77 3.92 1.26
C ASN A 364 -28.65 3.01 0.74
N VAL A 365 -27.44 3.56 0.74
CA VAL A 365 -26.19 2.82 0.52
C VAL A 365 -25.56 2.54 1.88
N ASP A 366 -25.42 1.25 2.19
CA ASP A 366 -24.73 0.77 3.39
C ASP A 366 -23.24 1.11 3.35
N TYR A 367 -22.68 1.55 4.48
CA TYR A 367 -21.26 1.89 4.60
C TYR A 367 -20.63 1.42 5.92
N TYR A 368 -19.29 1.29 5.91
CA TYR A 368 -18.45 1.23 7.11
C TYR A 368 -18.08 2.65 7.54
N LEU A 369 -18.12 2.92 8.85
CA LEU A 369 -17.74 4.20 9.43
C LEU A 369 -16.37 4.09 10.11
N VAL A 370 -15.38 4.82 9.60
CA VAL A 370 -14.06 4.90 10.23
C VAL A 370 -13.91 6.29 10.84
N ASP A 371 -13.74 6.33 12.16
CA ASP A 371 -13.48 7.55 12.91
C ASP A 371 -11.99 7.62 13.25
N SER A 372 -11.24 8.42 12.49
CA SER A 372 -9.77 8.49 12.65
C SER A 372 -9.36 9.08 14.00
N ASN A 373 -10.23 9.90 14.64
CA ASN A 373 -9.95 10.49 15.95
C ASN A 373 -9.76 9.42 17.03
N LYS A 374 -10.35 8.24 16.87
CA LYS A 374 -10.23 7.13 17.84
C LYS A 374 -8.89 6.39 17.74
N GLY A 375 -8.11 6.63 16.69
CA GLY A 375 -6.80 6.02 16.47
C GLY A 375 -5.61 6.91 16.82
N GLY A 376 -5.82 8.04 17.53
CA GLY A 376 -4.77 9.02 17.86
C GLY A 376 -4.43 10.00 16.74
N ASN A 377 -5.12 9.90 15.60
CA ASN A 377 -4.89 10.66 14.38
C ASN A 377 -6.12 11.52 14.07
N SER A 378 -6.14 12.77 14.54
CA SER A 378 -7.34 13.65 14.51
C SER A 378 -7.64 14.26 13.13
N TYR A 379 -7.89 13.44 12.10
CA TYR A 379 -7.97 13.92 10.71
C TYR A 379 -9.38 14.02 10.14
N GLY A 380 -10.31 13.17 10.56
CA GLY A 380 -11.67 13.14 10.00
C GLY A 380 -12.44 11.83 10.14
N LEU A 381 -13.55 11.74 9.40
CA LEU A 381 -14.42 10.58 9.30
C LEU A 381 -14.39 10.04 7.87
N ILE A 382 -14.44 8.72 7.72
CA ILE A 382 -14.49 8.02 6.43
C ILE A 382 -15.76 7.18 6.39
N PHE A 383 -16.57 7.36 5.35
CA PHE A 383 -17.73 6.55 5.01
C PHE A 383 -17.37 5.70 3.79
N ILE A 384 -17.21 4.40 3.97
CA ILE A 384 -16.79 3.48 2.91
C ILE A 384 -17.98 2.60 2.54
N PRO A 385 -18.64 2.81 1.38
CA PRO A 385 -19.76 1.96 0.97
C PRO A 385 -19.35 0.49 0.94
N LYS A 386 -20.18 -0.40 1.50
CA LYS A 386 -19.80 -1.82 1.67
C LYS A 386 -19.62 -2.54 0.34
N GLU A 387 -20.35 -2.11 -0.67
CA GLU A 387 -20.35 -2.67 -2.02
C GLU A 387 -19.92 -1.60 -3.04
N PRO A 388 -19.35 -2.01 -4.19
CA PRO A 388 -19.12 -1.13 -5.33
C PRO A 388 -20.38 -0.31 -5.69
N LEU A 389 -20.18 0.98 -5.93
CA LEU A 389 -21.22 1.87 -6.42
C LEU A 389 -21.56 1.55 -7.88
N LYS A 390 -22.74 1.98 -8.35
CA LYS A 390 -23.10 1.87 -9.77
C LYS A 390 -22.33 2.94 -10.56
N ASN A 391 -21.78 2.58 -11.71
CA ASN A 391 -21.16 3.53 -12.63
C ASN A 391 -22.18 4.57 -13.15
N ASN A 392 -21.70 5.71 -13.64
CA ASN A 392 -22.49 6.82 -14.18
C ASN A 392 -23.72 7.18 -13.31
N THR A 393 -23.59 7.08 -11.98
CA THR A 393 -24.69 7.29 -11.03
C THR A 393 -24.33 8.41 -10.08
N THR A 394 -25.26 9.35 -9.89
CA THR A 394 -25.13 10.44 -8.92
C THR A 394 -25.65 9.99 -7.55
N TYR A 395 -24.77 10.01 -6.55
CA TYR A 395 -25.11 9.72 -5.17
C TYR A 395 -25.20 11.02 -4.37
N LYS A 396 -26.15 11.09 -3.44
CA LYS A 396 -26.29 12.20 -2.49
C LYS A 396 -25.78 11.77 -1.13
N VAL A 397 -25.06 12.67 -0.46
CA VAL A 397 -24.55 12.49 0.90
C VAL A 397 -25.13 13.58 1.78
N ASN A 398 -25.77 13.17 2.87
CA ASN A 398 -26.16 14.04 3.98
C ASN A 398 -25.34 13.61 5.20
N ALA A 399 -24.52 14.49 5.76
CA ALA A 399 -23.70 14.19 6.93
C ALA A 399 -23.82 15.28 7.98
N SER A 400 -24.06 14.89 9.24
CA SER A 400 -24.07 15.76 10.41
C SER A 400 -22.91 15.43 11.32
N VAL A 401 -22.15 16.46 11.70
CA VAL A 401 -20.96 16.38 12.54
C VAL A 401 -20.99 17.44 13.62
N THR A 402 -20.31 17.18 14.74
CA THR A 402 -19.96 18.20 15.73
C THR A 402 -18.51 18.62 15.50
N LEU A 403 -18.30 19.90 15.27
CA LEU A 403 -16.98 20.52 15.18
C LEU A 403 -16.64 21.15 16.53
N SER A 404 -15.51 20.77 17.11
CA SER A 404 -14.95 21.40 18.30
C SER A 404 -13.49 21.81 18.07
N SER A 405 -13.02 22.78 18.83
CA SER A 405 -11.62 23.23 18.81
C SER A 405 -10.93 22.82 20.10
N ASP A 406 -9.69 22.37 20.00
CA ASP A 406 -8.85 22.07 21.17
C ASP A 406 -8.39 23.33 21.91
N PHE A 407 -8.54 24.52 21.30
CA PHE A 407 -8.08 25.81 21.84
C PHE A 407 -9.18 26.64 22.49
N GLU A 408 -10.45 26.37 22.16
CA GLU A 408 -11.61 27.03 22.76
C GLU A 408 -12.39 26.05 23.62
N SER A 409 -11.93 25.86 24.86
CA SER A 409 -12.64 25.05 25.86
C SER A 409 -14.12 25.43 25.93
N GLY A 410 -14.99 24.48 25.55
CA GLY A 410 -16.45 24.64 25.60
C GLY A 410 -17.13 25.12 24.31
N SER A 411 -16.40 25.42 23.23
CA SER A 411 -17.01 25.79 21.95
C SER A 411 -17.15 24.57 21.02
N SER A 412 -18.39 24.11 20.81
CA SER A 412 -18.72 23.10 19.80
C SER A 412 -19.90 23.54 18.95
N THR A 413 -19.86 23.31 17.65
CA THR A 413 -20.93 23.64 16.72
C THR A 413 -21.36 22.41 15.95
N ASN A 414 -22.67 22.15 15.90
CA ASN A 414 -23.23 21.11 15.06
C ASN A 414 -23.43 21.64 13.66
N LYS A 415 -22.98 20.89 12.66
CA LYS A 415 -23.13 21.23 11.24
C LYS A 415 -23.67 20.06 10.46
N THR A 416 -24.49 20.36 9.46
CA THR A 416 -25.01 19.40 8.51
C THR A 416 -24.59 19.82 7.12
N TYR A 417 -24.13 18.85 6.34
CA TYR A 417 -23.62 19.03 5.00
C TYR A 417 -24.39 18.14 4.04
N ASP A 418 -24.81 18.74 2.93
CA ASP A 418 -25.51 18.10 1.84
C ASP A 418 -24.73 18.32 0.55
N TRP A 419 -24.28 17.22 -0.07
CA TRP A 419 -23.59 17.29 -1.34
C TRP A 419 -23.88 16.06 -2.18
N SER A 420 -23.42 16.10 -3.43
CA SER A 420 -23.52 14.95 -4.34
C SER A 420 -22.23 14.72 -5.10
N PHE A 421 -22.05 13.52 -5.61
CA PHE A 421 -20.99 13.19 -6.55
C PHE A 421 -21.48 12.15 -7.54
N THR A 422 -20.85 12.09 -8.70
CA THR A 422 -21.20 11.18 -9.80
C THR A 422 -20.02 10.26 -10.07
N THR A 423 -20.29 8.96 -9.99
CA THR A 423 -19.29 7.96 -10.37
C THR A 423 -18.95 8.05 -11.85
N GLN A 424 -17.74 7.68 -12.24
CA GLN A 424 -17.29 7.64 -13.62
C GLN A 424 -18.22 6.85 -14.54
N SER A 425 -18.31 7.30 -15.77
CA SER A 425 -18.95 6.53 -16.84
C SER A 425 -18.14 5.28 -17.11
N ASP A 426 -18.84 4.19 -17.37
CA ASP A 426 -18.21 2.96 -17.80
C ASP A 426 -17.91 3.06 -19.30
N THR A 427 -16.72 3.57 -19.64
CA THR A 427 -16.29 3.78 -21.03
C THR A 427 -15.52 2.58 -21.53
N ILE A 428 -15.54 2.33 -22.85
CA ILE A 428 -14.68 1.28 -23.42
C ILE A 428 -13.22 1.70 -23.28
N SER A 429 -12.47 0.98 -22.45
CA SER A 429 -11.04 1.22 -22.21
C SER A 429 -10.18 0.50 -23.25
N THR A 430 -10.61 -0.68 -23.73
CA THR A 430 -9.84 -1.46 -24.70
C THR A 430 -10.75 -2.36 -25.53
N LEU A 431 -10.44 -2.52 -26.82
CA LEU A 431 -10.95 -3.61 -27.64
C LEU A 431 -9.86 -4.66 -27.84
N TYR A 432 -10.24 -5.93 -27.85
CA TYR A 432 -9.33 -7.02 -28.16
C TYR A 432 -10.06 -8.16 -28.86
N ALA A 433 -9.32 -9.01 -29.58
CA ALA A 433 -9.88 -10.17 -30.26
C ALA A 433 -9.55 -11.48 -29.52
N ASN A 434 -10.45 -12.46 -29.56
CA ASN A 434 -10.13 -13.84 -29.22
C ASN A 434 -9.12 -14.43 -30.22
N SER A 435 -8.39 -15.49 -29.82
CA SER A 435 -7.46 -16.20 -30.71
C SER A 435 -8.16 -16.64 -31.99
N PHE A 436 -7.61 -16.27 -33.14
CA PHE A 436 -8.17 -16.59 -34.45
C PHE A 436 -7.05 -16.82 -35.47
N ARG A 437 -7.34 -17.55 -36.56
CA ARG A 437 -6.38 -17.69 -37.67
C ARG A 437 -6.30 -16.40 -38.45
N SER A 438 -5.13 -15.79 -38.48
CA SER A 438 -4.85 -14.55 -39.22
C SER A 438 -4.46 -14.79 -40.69
N SER A 439 -4.93 -15.87 -41.31
CA SER A 439 -4.64 -16.17 -42.71
C SER A 439 -5.66 -17.06 -43.41
N VAL A 440 -5.83 -16.87 -44.72
CA VAL A 440 -6.59 -17.75 -45.62
C VAL A 440 -5.90 -17.89 -46.98
N PRO A 441 -6.17 -18.97 -47.75
CA PRO A 441 -5.79 -19.02 -49.16
C PRO A 441 -6.57 -17.99 -50.01
N VAL A 442 -5.98 -17.57 -51.14
CA VAL A 442 -6.70 -16.77 -52.15
C VAL A 442 -8.00 -17.47 -52.56
N GLY A 443 -9.11 -16.73 -52.57
CA GLY A 443 -10.45 -17.23 -52.92
C GLY A 443 -11.22 -17.87 -51.76
N SER A 444 -10.59 -18.06 -50.59
CA SER A 444 -11.24 -18.58 -49.38
C SER A 444 -11.72 -17.46 -48.46
N SER A 445 -12.55 -17.82 -47.47
CA SER A 445 -12.99 -16.90 -46.44
C SER A 445 -12.92 -17.52 -45.04
N ILE A 446 -12.86 -16.66 -44.02
CA ILE A 446 -12.91 -17.04 -42.61
C ILE A 446 -13.78 -16.04 -41.85
N LYS A 447 -14.45 -16.49 -40.79
CA LYS A 447 -15.23 -15.60 -39.93
C LYS A 447 -14.33 -14.56 -39.26
N VAL A 448 -14.81 -13.32 -39.12
CA VAL A 448 -14.13 -12.29 -38.32
C VAL A 448 -13.94 -12.79 -36.88
N PRO A 449 -12.85 -12.40 -36.20
CA PRO A 449 -12.67 -12.76 -34.80
C PRO A 449 -13.78 -12.16 -33.93
N SER A 450 -14.09 -12.85 -32.82
CA SER A 450 -14.88 -12.23 -31.76
C SER A 450 -14.11 -11.03 -31.19
N ILE A 451 -14.74 -9.86 -31.19
CA ILE A 451 -14.20 -8.64 -30.59
C ILE A 451 -14.86 -8.42 -29.25
N MET A 452 -14.04 -8.39 -28.20
CA MET A 452 -14.43 -8.10 -26.84
C MET A 452 -14.14 -6.63 -26.53
N ALA A 453 -15.09 -5.96 -25.89
CA ALA A 453 -14.88 -4.64 -25.31
C ALA A 453 -14.70 -4.78 -23.79
N ARG A 454 -13.60 -4.23 -23.27
CA ARG A 454 -13.37 -4.05 -21.84
C ARG A 454 -13.68 -2.61 -21.48
N THR A 455 -14.43 -2.41 -20.39
CA THR A 455 -14.77 -1.08 -19.90
C THR A 455 -13.74 -0.56 -18.89
N SER A 456 -13.83 0.72 -18.51
CA SER A 456 -12.98 1.34 -17.49
C SER A 456 -13.18 0.74 -16.09
N SER A 457 -14.36 0.16 -15.81
CA SER A 457 -14.59 -0.61 -14.58
C SER A 457 -14.09 -2.06 -14.62
N GLY A 458 -13.57 -2.51 -15.77
CA GLY A 458 -13.10 -3.87 -15.99
C GLY A 458 -14.22 -4.86 -16.38
N SER A 459 -15.43 -4.38 -16.65
CA SER A 459 -16.51 -5.20 -17.20
C SER A 459 -16.20 -5.54 -18.66
N GLU A 460 -16.59 -6.73 -19.12
CA GLU A 460 -16.33 -7.18 -20.48
C GLU A 460 -17.59 -7.67 -21.19
N SER A 461 -17.70 -7.37 -22.48
CA SER A 461 -18.80 -7.81 -23.33
C SER A 461 -18.33 -8.15 -24.75
N ASP A 462 -18.96 -9.16 -25.37
CA ASP A 462 -18.77 -9.43 -26.79
C ASP A 462 -19.54 -8.38 -27.60
N VAL A 463 -18.81 -7.63 -28.42
CA VAL A 463 -19.35 -6.53 -29.24
C VAL A 463 -19.24 -6.83 -30.73
N THR A 464 -18.90 -8.05 -31.12
CA THR A 464 -18.57 -8.46 -32.49
C THR A 464 -19.63 -8.04 -33.51
N SER A 465 -20.90 -8.18 -33.16
CA SER A 465 -22.04 -7.81 -34.04
C SER A 465 -22.22 -6.29 -34.21
N SER A 466 -21.60 -5.49 -33.36
CA SER A 466 -21.71 -4.03 -33.32
C SER A 466 -20.42 -3.31 -33.76
N VAL A 467 -19.35 -4.06 -34.00
CA VAL A 467 -18.05 -3.54 -34.45
C VAL A 467 -18.10 -3.15 -35.92
N GLN A 468 -17.47 -2.03 -36.25
CA GLN A 468 -17.17 -1.66 -37.63
C GLN A 468 -15.77 -2.15 -38.01
N PHE A 469 -15.67 -3.00 -39.03
CA PHE A 469 -14.39 -3.49 -39.55
C PHE A 469 -13.98 -2.72 -40.81
N THR A 470 -12.72 -2.33 -40.86
CA THR A 470 -12.07 -1.74 -42.04
C THR A 470 -10.79 -2.48 -42.38
N THR A 471 -10.35 -2.38 -43.63
CA THR A 471 -9.07 -2.93 -44.12
C THR A 471 -8.32 -1.84 -44.86
N ASP A 472 -6.99 -1.82 -44.72
CA ASP A 472 -6.10 -0.89 -45.45
C ASP A 472 -5.76 -1.35 -46.87
N SER A 473 -6.18 -2.57 -47.25
CA SER A 473 -5.73 -3.24 -48.46
C SER A 473 -6.87 -3.91 -49.21
N SER A 474 -6.87 -3.77 -50.53
CA SER A 474 -7.83 -4.41 -51.46
C SER A 474 -7.61 -5.92 -51.61
N LYS A 475 -6.52 -6.46 -51.02
CA LYS A 475 -6.22 -7.90 -50.97
C LYS A 475 -7.22 -8.69 -50.13
N VAL A 476 -7.94 -8.00 -49.26
CA VAL A 476 -8.95 -8.56 -48.38
C VAL A 476 -10.25 -7.77 -48.55
N LYS A 477 -11.38 -8.47 -48.53
CA LYS A 477 -12.70 -7.85 -48.40
C LYS A 477 -13.34 -8.33 -47.11
N ILE A 478 -13.98 -7.44 -46.36
CA ILE A 478 -14.74 -7.79 -45.17
C ILE A 478 -16.21 -7.51 -45.45
N SER A 479 -17.05 -8.53 -45.36
CA SER A 479 -18.51 -8.37 -45.46
C SER A 479 -19.22 -9.51 -44.73
N ASP A 480 -20.39 -9.23 -44.17
CA ASP A 480 -21.27 -10.23 -43.53
C ASP A 480 -20.57 -11.05 -42.44
N GLY A 481 -19.69 -10.41 -41.66
CA GLY A 481 -18.93 -11.08 -40.60
C GLY A 481 -17.86 -12.06 -41.11
N MET A 482 -17.47 -11.97 -42.39
CA MET A 482 -16.45 -12.80 -43.01
C MET A 482 -15.33 -11.94 -43.60
N ILE A 483 -14.11 -12.48 -43.57
CA ILE A 483 -12.90 -11.97 -44.19
C ILE A 483 -12.63 -12.82 -45.42
N TYR A 484 -12.67 -12.24 -46.61
CA TYR A 484 -12.43 -12.89 -47.90
C TYR A 484 -11.03 -12.56 -48.42
N GLY A 485 -10.23 -13.57 -48.74
CA GLY A 485 -8.94 -13.39 -49.40
C GLY A 485 -9.11 -13.19 -50.91
N ILE A 486 -8.78 -11.99 -51.41
CA ILE A 486 -8.96 -11.60 -52.82
C ILE A 486 -7.70 -11.87 -53.64
N SER A 487 -6.53 -11.50 -53.13
CA SER A 487 -5.24 -11.70 -53.80
C SER A 487 -4.11 -11.79 -52.78
N GLU A 488 -3.00 -12.42 -53.15
CA GLU A 488 -1.90 -12.76 -52.24
C GLU A 488 -1.27 -11.51 -51.58
N GLY A 489 -0.97 -11.65 -50.28
CA GLY A 489 -0.18 -10.70 -49.51
C GLY A 489 -0.80 -10.36 -48.16
N LYS A 490 -0.37 -9.24 -47.57
CA LYS A 490 -0.79 -8.82 -46.23
C LYS A 490 -1.78 -7.66 -46.28
N ALA A 491 -2.65 -7.59 -45.28
CA ALA A 491 -3.57 -6.49 -45.01
C ALA A 491 -3.57 -6.23 -43.50
N ARG A 492 -3.80 -4.98 -43.10
CA ARG A 492 -4.14 -4.63 -41.72
C ARG A 492 -5.64 -4.41 -41.63
N ILE A 493 -6.27 -5.13 -40.71
CA ILE A 493 -7.71 -5.03 -40.44
C ILE A 493 -7.89 -4.30 -39.11
N THR A 494 -8.82 -3.35 -39.06
CA THR A 494 -9.12 -2.55 -37.86
C THR A 494 -10.59 -2.69 -37.50
N ALA A 495 -10.84 -3.09 -36.26
CA ALA A 495 -12.15 -3.11 -35.60
C ALA A 495 -12.33 -1.83 -34.79
N THR A 496 -13.45 -1.12 -34.93
CA THR A 496 -13.79 0.05 -34.11
C THR A 496 -15.15 -0.08 -33.43
N TYR A 497 -15.20 0.29 -32.15
CA TYR A 497 -16.40 0.28 -31.32
C TYR A 497 -16.24 1.21 -30.10
N GLY A 498 -17.25 2.01 -29.79
CA GLY A 498 -17.26 2.85 -28.58
C GLY A 498 -16.09 3.84 -28.45
N GLY A 499 -15.51 4.29 -29.57
CA GLY A 499 -14.35 5.19 -29.60
C GLY A 499 -12.98 4.49 -29.47
N ALA A 500 -12.96 3.19 -29.19
CA ALA A 500 -11.75 2.38 -29.15
C ALA A 500 -11.53 1.62 -30.48
N ALA A 501 -10.28 1.24 -30.74
CA ALA A 501 -9.87 0.51 -31.94
C ALA A 501 -8.95 -0.67 -31.60
N TYR A 502 -9.10 -1.77 -32.35
CA TYR A 502 -8.20 -2.91 -32.31
C TYR A 502 -7.77 -3.26 -33.74
N SER A 503 -6.46 -3.34 -33.98
CA SER A 503 -5.91 -3.64 -35.31
C SER A 503 -5.08 -4.91 -35.28
N PHE A 504 -5.17 -5.71 -36.34
CA PHE A 504 -4.38 -6.93 -36.50
C PHE A 504 -3.94 -7.12 -37.95
N ASP A 505 -2.83 -7.84 -38.12
CA ASP A 505 -2.30 -8.19 -39.43
C ASP A 505 -2.96 -9.49 -39.92
N PHE A 506 -3.27 -9.54 -41.22
CA PHE A 506 -3.93 -10.67 -41.87
C PHE A 506 -3.25 -11.02 -43.19
N SER A 507 -3.04 -12.31 -43.45
CA SER A 507 -2.30 -12.79 -44.63
C SER A 507 -3.16 -13.63 -45.57
N VAL A 508 -3.17 -13.26 -46.85
CA VAL A 508 -3.74 -14.07 -47.94
C VAL A 508 -2.60 -14.86 -48.58
N THR A 509 -2.69 -16.18 -48.52
CA THR A 509 -1.64 -17.12 -48.95
C THR A 509 -1.95 -17.70 -50.34
N PRO A 510 -0.95 -18.15 -51.11
CA PRO A 510 -1.17 -18.80 -52.40
C PRO A 510 -2.13 -19.98 -52.30
N ASN A 511 -3.00 -20.13 -53.30
CA ASN A 511 -3.90 -21.28 -53.38
C ASN A 511 -3.10 -22.52 -53.82
N GLN A 512 -2.78 -23.42 -52.88
CA GLN A 512 -2.04 -24.65 -53.15
C GLN A 512 -3.01 -25.69 -53.74
N GLY A 513 -3.11 -25.74 -55.07
CA GLY A 513 -3.85 -26.79 -55.77
C GLY A 513 -3.11 -28.13 -55.66
N GLY A 514 -3.63 -29.07 -54.87
CA GLY A 514 -3.14 -30.46 -54.83
C GLY A 514 -3.67 -31.28 -53.64
N ALA A 515 -4.16 -32.48 -53.91
CA ALA A 515 -4.77 -33.39 -52.95
C ALA A 515 -3.86 -33.76 -51.75
N VAL A 516 -4.46 -33.82 -50.55
CA VAL A 516 -3.90 -34.57 -49.41
C VAL A 516 -4.85 -35.74 -49.12
N PRO A 517 -4.42 -37.01 -49.24
CA PRO A 517 -5.21 -38.16 -48.82
C PRO A 517 -5.31 -38.24 -47.28
N GLY A 518 -6.55 -38.30 -46.79
CA GLY A 518 -6.96 -39.17 -45.69
C GLY A 518 -6.98 -38.57 -44.28
N ILE A 519 -8.11 -37.97 -43.88
CA ILE A 519 -8.85 -38.31 -42.64
C ILE A 519 -10.36 -38.06 -42.87
N VAL A 520 -11.12 -39.08 -43.27
CA VAL A 520 -12.59 -39.12 -43.08
C VAL A 520 -13.02 -40.55 -42.74
N GLU A 521 -13.38 -40.76 -41.47
CA GLU A 521 -14.55 -41.51 -40.97
C GLU A 521 -14.51 -41.37 -39.43
N GLN A 522 -15.57 -41.06 -38.68
CA GLN A 522 -17.00 -41.17 -38.94
C GLN A 522 -17.76 -40.30 -37.92
N LEU A 523 -18.81 -39.59 -38.39
CA LEU A 523 -19.79 -38.89 -37.57
C LEU A 523 -20.85 -39.87 -37.03
N GLY A 524 -21.35 -39.61 -35.82
CA GLY A 524 -22.74 -39.92 -35.47
C GLY A 524 -22.97 -40.45 -34.04
N GLN A 525 -23.24 -39.55 -33.09
CA GLN A 525 -24.59 -39.32 -32.58
C GLN A 525 -24.61 -38.12 -31.62
N GLU A 526 -25.47 -37.15 -31.96
CA GLU A 526 -25.82 -36.00 -31.12
C GLU A 526 -26.65 -36.45 -29.92
N GLN A 527 -26.19 -36.13 -28.70
CA GLN A 527 -27.04 -35.70 -27.59
C GLN A 527 -26.25 -34.78 -26.66
N GLY A 528 -26.69 -33.52 -26.54
CA GLY A 528 -26.57 -32.72 -25.31
C GLY A 528 -25.21 -32.10 -24.95
N GLN A 529 -25.22 -30.76 -24.84
CA GLN A 529 -24.34 -29.94 -23.98
C GLN A 529 -22.85 -29.81 -24.34
N GLY A 530 -22.52 -28.68 -24.98
CA GLY A 530 -21.71 -27.63 -24.34
C GLY A 530 -20.19 -27.81 -24.14
N THR A 531 -19.43 -26.98 -24.90
CA THR A 531 -18.15 -26.30 -24.54
C THR A 531 -16.90 -27.17 -24.36
N GLY A 532 -15.66 -26.76 -24.72
CA GLY A 532 -15.11 -25.50 -25.20
C GLY A 532 -13.57 -25.58 -25.30
N ALA A 533 -12.95 -24.55 -25.89
CA ALA A 533 -11.56 -24.07 -25.72
C ALA A 533 -11.35 -22.94 -26.74
N ALA A 534 -10.76 -21.77 -26.48
CA ALA A 534 -10.10 -21.20 -25.32
C ALA A 534 -10.29 -19.67 -25.42
N ALA A 535 -10.41 -19.01 -24.27
CA ALA A 535 -10.79 -17.62 -24.11
C ALA A 535 -9.57 -16.69 -24.16
N ALA A 536 -9.70 -15.51 -24.80
CA ALA A 536 -8.81 -14.40 -24.51
C ALA A 536 -9.20 -13.77 -23.17
N LYS A 537 -8.19 -13.32 -22.43
CA LYS A 537 -8.23 -13.29 -20.97
C LYS A 537 -8.67 -11.95 -20.37
N ALA A 538 -9.88 -11.97 -19.79
CA ALA A 538 -10.33 -11.06 -18.74
C ALA A 538 -9.55 -11.29 -17.44
N MET A 539 -9.13 -10.21 -16.76
CA MET A 539 -8.56 -10.30 -15.41
C MET A 539 -9.67 -10.44 -14.36
N ASN A 540 -10.16 -11.66 -14.21
CA ASN A 540 -10.60 -12.28 -12.96
C ASN A 540 -10.62 -13.78 -13.24
N PHE A 541 -9.83 -14.55 -12.51
CA PHE A 541 -9.85 -16.00 -12.72
C PHE A 541 -11.21 -16.55 -12.29
N THR A 542 -11.85 -17.34 -13.16
CA THR A 542 -13.22 -17.81 -12.93
C THR A 542 -13.34 -18.73 -11.71
N ASP A 543 -12.23 -19.31 -11.28
CA ASP A 543 -12.11 -20.34 -10.25
C ASP A 543 -11.48 -19.85 -8.94
N ILE A 544 -11.35 -18.53 -8.73
CA ILE A 544 -10.84 -17.98 -7.47
C ILE A 544 -11.90 -17.28 -6.64
N SER A 545 -13.14 -17.21 -7.14
CA SER A 545 -14.25 -16.60 -6.40
C SER A 545 -14.50 -17.38 -5.10
N SER A 546 -14.43 -16.69 -3.96
CA SER A 546 -14.56 -17.30 -2.62
C SER A 546 -13.39 -18.23 -2.22
N HIS A 547 -12.32 -18.29 -3.00
CA HIS A 547 -11.12 -19.02 -2.64
C HIS A 547 -10.30 -18.23 -1.60
N TRP A 548 -9.72 -18.89 -0.58
CA TRP A 548 -8.98 -18.20 0.50
C TRP A 548 -7.83 -17.32 -0.02
N ALA A 549 -7.19 -17.75 -1.10
CA ALA A 549 -6.08 -17.04 -1.74
C ALA A 549 -6.52 -15.98 -2.77
N GLN A 550 -7.83 -15.69 -2.91
CA GLN A 550 -8.34 -14.77 -3.92
C GLN A 550 -7.59 -13.42 -3.92
N ALA A 551 -7.43 -12.80 -2.74
CA ALA A 551 -6.73 -11.53 -2.62
C ALA A 551 -5.25 -11.61 -3.03
N THR A 552 -4.59 -12.71 -2.69
CA THR A 552 -3.18 -12.95 -3.04
C THR A 552 -3.00 -13.23 -4.53
N ILE A 553 -3.93 -13.94 -5.15
CA ILE A 553 -3.93 -14.19 -6.59
C ILE A 553 -4.20 -12.89 -7.35
N GLN A 554 -5.13 -12.06 -6.87
CA GLN A 554 -5.40 -10.74 -7.44
C GLN A 554 -4.22 -9.78 -7.30
N TRP A 555 -3.55 -9.79 -6.14
CA TRP A 555 -2.30 -9.09 -5.93
C TRP A 555 -1.24 -9.53 -6.96
N ALA A 556 -0.98 -10.83 -7.09
CA ALA A 556 0.01 -11.33 -8.03
C ALA A 556 -0.32 -10.96 -9.48
N GLN A 557 -1.61 -10.91 -9.82
CA GLN A 557 -2.06 -10.47 -11.13
C GLN A 557 -1.85 -8.95 -11.34
N GLN A 558 -2.15 -8.12 -10.33
CA GLN A 558 -1.94 -6.66 -10.37
C GLN A 558 -0.47 -6.28 -10.59
N TYR A 559 0.45 -7.04 -9.99
CA TYR A 559 1.90 -6.83 -10.13
C TYR A 559 2.51 -7.59 -11.31
N SER A 560 1.69 -8.13 -12.23
CA SER A 560 2.14 -8.89 -13.42
C SER A 560 3.04 -10.10 -13.10
N ILE A 561 2.86 -10.69 -11.92
CA ILE A 561 3.56 -11.90 -11.49
C ILE A 561 2.95 -13.14 -12.17
N ILE A 562 1.64 -13.12 -12.42
CA ILE A 562 0.89 -14.23 -13.01
C ILE A 562 0.01 -13.82 -14.18
N ASP A 563 -0.14 -14.76 -15.12
CA ASP A 563 -1.03 -14.62 -16.28
C ASP A 563 -2.16 -15.66 -16.29
N GLY A 564 -2.07 -16.76 -15.51
CA GLY A 564 -2.94 -17.96 -15.48
C GLY A 564 -3.23 -18.64 -16.83
N TYR A 565 -4.28 -19.46 -16.91
CA TYR A 565 -4.54 -20.32 -18.09
C TYR A 565 -5.42 -19.68 -19.18
N ALA A 566 -5.34 -20.23 -20.40
CA ALA A 566 -6.11 -19.78 -21.56
C ALA A 566 -7.63 -20.07 -21.46
N ASP A 567 -8.05 -20.91 -20.52
CA ASP A 567 -9.45 -21.17 -20.20
C ASP A 567 -10.05 -20.15 -19.21
N GLY A 568 -9.28 -19.12 -18.82
CA GLY A 568 -9.70 -18.11 -17.86
C GLY A 568 -9.55 -18.52 -16.39
N THR A 569 -8.98 -19.69 -16.11
CA THR A 569 -8.73 -20.18 -14.74
C THR A 569 -7.34 -19.81 -14.22
N PHE A 570 -7.16 -19.84 -12.90
CA PHE A 570 -5.86 -19.83 -12.23
C PHE A 570 -5.43 -21.21 -11.76
N ARG A 571 -6.39 -22.09 -11.47
CA ARG A 571 -6.28 -23.40 -10.82
C ARG A 571 -5.61 -23.30 -9.45
N PRO A 572 -6.21 -22.59 -8.48
CA PRO A 572 -5.56 -22.26 -7.21
C PRO A 572 -5.16 -23.50 -6.40
N ASP A 573 -5.93 -24.58 -6.49
CA ASP A 573 -5.66 -25.84 -5.79
C ASP A 573 -4.83 -26.84 -6.61
N GLY A 574 -4.54 -26.52 -7.88
CA GLY A 574 -3.66 -27.34 -8.70
C GLY A 574 -2.22 -27.28 -8.18
N GLU A 575 -1.50 -28.39 -8.27
CA GLU A 575 -0.09 -28.42 -7.87
C GLU A 575 0.74 -27.50 -8.77
N VAL A 576 1.62 -26.69 -8.16
CA VAL A 576 2.51 -25.80 -8.91
C VAL A 576 3.68 -26.58 -9.49
N THR A 577 3.97 -26.37 -10.77
CA THR A 577 5.15 -26.98 -11.42
C THR A 577 6.42 -26.18 -11.16
N GLU A 578 7.59 -26.80 -11.37
CA GLU A 578 8.89 -26.11 -11.25
C GLU A 578 8.98 -24.88 -12.16
N ALA A 579 8.59 -25.02 -13.43
CA ALA A 579 8.59 -23.90 -14.37
C ALA A 579 7.67 -22.75 -13.94
N GLU A 580 6.49 -23.07 -13.42
CA GLU A 580 5.52 -22.06 -12.99
C GLU A 580 5.99 -21.32 -11.73
N PHE A 581 6.59 -22.04 -10.77
CA PHE A 581 7.14 -21.42 -9.58
C PHE A 581 8.29 -20.46 -9.92
N LEU A 582 9.22 -20.87 -10.79
CA LEU A 582 10.31 -19.99 -11.25
C LEU A 582 9.77 -18.77 -11.99
N ALA A 583 8.74 -18.94 -12.83
CA ALA A 583 8.11 -17.82 -13.51
C ALA A 583 7.51 -16.82 -12.54
N MET A 584 6.79 -17.29 -11.51
CA MET A 584 6.25 -16.43 -10.46
C MET A 584 7.35 -15.76 -9.64
N LEU A 585 8.36 -16.53 -9.21
CA LEU A 585 9.48 -16.02 -8.42
C LEU A 585 10.22 -14.91 -9.16
N PHE A 586 10.63 -15.13 -10.41
CA PHE A 586 11.44 -14.15 -11.13
C PHE A 586 10.65 -12.92 -11.57
N ARG A 587 9.36 -13.05 -11.92
CA ARG A 587 8.52 -11.88 -12.26
C ARG A 587 8.23 -10.97 -11.06
N MET A 588 8.32 -11.49 -9.84
CA MET A 588 8.11 -10.72 -8.61
C MET A 588 9.24 -9.70 -8.33
N TYR A 589 10.45 -9.92 -8.86
CA TYR A 589 11.62 -9.10 -8.52
C TYR A 589 11.99 -8.09 -9.62
N PRO A 590 12.00 -6.78 -9.31
CA PRO A 590 12.47 -5.72 -10.21
C PRO A 590 13.90 -6.00 -10.73
N GLY A 591 14.14 -5.78 -12.03
CA GLY A 591 15.42 -6.06 -12.70
C GLY A 591 15.56 -7.48 -13.26
N SER A 592 14.72 -8.42 -12.83
CA SER A 592 14.69 -9.77 -13.42
C SER A 592 14.05 -9.76 -14.82
N THR A 593 13.12 -8.85 -15.11
CA THR A 593 12.50 -8.71 -16.43
C THR A 593 13.50 -8.33 -17.52
N GLU A 594 14.39 -7.37 -17.25
CA GLU A 594 15.47 -6.99 -18.18
C GLU A 594 16.48 -8.14 -18.37
N ALA A 595 16.78 -8.90 -17.31
CA ALA A 595 17.63 -10.09 -17.38
C ALA A 595 16.96 -11.26 -18.13
N LEU A 596 15.65 -11.45 -17.97
CA LEU A 596 14.84 -12.44 -18.69
C LEU A 596 14.71 -12.10 -20.18
N ASP A 597 14.63 -10.80 -20.53
CA ASP A 597 14.61 -10.33 -21.91
C ASP A 597 16.01 -10.39 -22.56
N SER A 598 17.06 -10.19 -21.76
CA SER A 598 18.46 -10.34 -22.18
C SER A 598 18.93 -11.79 -22.27
N ALA A 599 18.18 -12.75 -21.72
CA ALA A 599 18.50 -14.18 -21.72
C ALA A 599 18.44 -14.84 -23.12
N GLY A 600 18.13 -14.09 -24.18
CA GLY A 600 18.51 -14.45 -25.55
C GLY A 600 17.87 -15.71 -26.13
N VAL A 601 16.69 -16.13 -25.65
CA VAL A 601 15.96 -17.26 -26.25
C VAL A 601 14.91 -16.73 -27.23
N SER A 602 15.21 -16.87 -28.51
CA SER A 602 14.37 -16.55 -29.67
C SER A 602 13.01 -17.25 -29.63
N ALA A 603 12.04 -16.65 -30.34
CA ALA A 603 10.64 -17.07 -30.51
C ALA A 603 10.40 -18.43 -31.22
N SER A 604 11.28 -19.42 -31.00
CA SER A 604 11.18 -20.81 -31.45
C SER A 604 11.42 -21.86 -30.33
N GLY A 605 11.43 -21.44 -29.05
CA GLY A 605 11.62 -22.30 -27.86
C GLY A 605 10.35 -22.52 -27.03
N ASP A 606 10.48 -23.35 -25.97
CA ASP A 606 9.43 -23.56 -24.96
C ASP A 606 9.29 -22.32 -24.06
N TRP A 607 8.08 -21.99 -23.61
CA TRP A 607 7.81 -20.77 -22.83
C TRP A 607 8.67 -20.64 -21.56
N SER A 608 9.11 -21.77 -21.01
CA SER A 608 9.87 -21.82 -19.77
C SER A 608 11.36 -21.55 -19.96
N ASP A 609 11.91 -21.66 -21.18
CA ASP A 609 13.35 -21.63 -21.46
C ASP A 609 14.06 -20.38 -20.88
N LYS A 610 13.42 -19.21 -20.96
CA LYS A 610 13.97 -17.95 -20.43
C LYS A 610 14.21 -17.99 -18.91
N TYR A 611 13.34 -18.66 -18.16
CA TYR A 611 13.48 -18.76 -16.71
C TYR A 611 14.63 -19.69 -16.33
N TYR A 612 14.86 -20.76 -17.09
CA TYR A 612 16.00 -21.67 -16.85
C TYR A 612 17.33 -21.03 -17.26
N GLY A 613 17.35 -20.20 -18.31
CA GLY A 613 18.51 -19.38 -18.63
C GLY A 613 18.90 -18.44 -17.48
N TYR A 614 17.91 -17.77 -16.88
CA TYR A 614 18.16 -16.91 -15.72
C TYR A 614 18.50 -17.69 -14.44
N ALA A 615 17.84 -18.83 -14.19
CA ALA A 615 18.18 -19.71 -13.08
C ALA A 615 19.62 -20.25 -13.18
N ALA A 616 20.10 -20.52 -14.40
CA ALA A 616 21.49 -20.91 -14.65
C ALA A 616 22.46 -19.77 -14.34
N ALA A 617 22.13 -18.52 -14.71
CA ALA A 617 22.94 -17.35 -14.33
C ALA A 617 23.04 -17.16 -12.81
N LEU A 618 21.95 -17.47 -12.09
CA LEU A 618 21.89 -17.49 -10.62
C LEU A 618 22.44 -18.78 -9.99
N ASN A 619 22.93 -19.74 -10.79
CA ASN A 619 23.48 -21.01 -10.33
C ASN A 619 22.53 -21.84 -9.44
N LEU A 620 21.22 -21.85 -9.73
CA LEU A 620 20.22 -22.46 -8.82
C LEU A 620 20.22 -24.00 -8.77
N GLY A 621 21.15 -24.67 -9.45
CA GLY A 621 21.24 -26.14 -9.41
C GLY A 621 20.16 -26.86 -10.23
N LEU A 622 19.70 -26.25 -11.32
CA LEU A 622 18.65 -26.76 -12.22
C LEU A 622 19.20 -27.23 -13.57
N GLN A 623 20.43 -27.76 -13.60
CA GLN A 623 21.08 -28.21 -14.83
C GLN A 623 20.31 -29.36 -15.49
N ASP A 624 19.81 -30.31 -14.70
CA ASP A 624 19.02 -31.43 -15.19
C ASP A 624 17.70 -30.94 -15.81
N SER A 625 16.99 -30.02 -15.15
CA SER A 625 15.76 -29.41 -15.69
C SER A 625 16.03 -28.52 -16.90
N THR A 626 17.24 -27.94 -17.01
CA THR A 626 17.67 -27.22 -18.20
C THR A 626 17.84 -28.17 -19.38
N ALA A 627 18.45 -29.34 -19.15
CA ALA A 627 18.69 -30.37 -20.17
C ALA A 627 17.44 -31.21 -20.51
N ASN A 628 16.54 -31.42 -19.55
CA ASN A 628 15.34 -32.24 -19.70
C ASN A 628 14.07 -31.45 -19.37
N ARG A 629 13.30 -31.12 -20.41
CA ARG A 629 12.06 -30.35 -20.31
C ARG A 629 10.96 -31.07 -19.53
N GLU A 630 10.97 -32.39 -19.45
CA GLU A 630 9.96 -33.15 -18.70
C GLU A 630 10.02 -32.87 -17.19
N LEU A 631 11.20 -32.55 -16.66
CA LEU A 631 11.37 -32.22 -15.25
C LEU A 631 10.71 -30.89 -14.88
N ARG A 632 10.62 -29.96 -15.85
CA ARG A 632 10.07 -28.61 -15.66
C ARG A 632 8.58 -28.60 -15.36
N SER A 633 7.87 -29.63 -15.83
CA SER A 633 6.43 -29.82 -15.62
C SER A 633 6.10 -30.66 -14.39
N GLN A 634 7.11 -31.10 -13.61
CA GLN A 634 6.87 -31.81 -12.37
C GLN A 634 6.43 -30.85 -11.27
N ALA A 635 5.43 -31.26 -10.49
CA ALA A 635 5.00 -30.49 -9.35
C ALA A 635 6.09 -30.43 -8.26
N LEU A 636 6.25 -29.25 -7.66
CA LEU A 636 7.28 -29.00 -6.66
C LEU A 636 6.86 -29.45 -5.27
N LYS A 637 7.81 -30.08 -4.57
CA LYS A 637 7.74 -30.26 -3.13
C LYS A 637 8.16 -28.99 -2.40
N ARG A 638 7.63 -28.82 -1.18
CA ARG A 638 7.99 -27.72 -0.28
C ARG A 638 9.49 -27.68 0.00
N ALA A 639 10.14 -28.82 0.16
CA ALA A 639 11.59 -28.90 0.30
C ALA A 639 12.35 -28.32 -0.90
N GLN A 640 11.88 -28.56 -2.13
CA GLN A 640 12.51 -28.01 -3.34
C GLN A 640 12.33 -26.50 -3.43
N VAL A 641 11.17 -25.97 -3.01
CA VAL A 641 10.96 -24.52 -2.85
C VAL A 641 11.96 -23.94 -1.84
N ALA A 642 12.19 -24.62 -0.70
CA ALA A 642 13.19 -24.18 0.27
C ALA A 642 14.60 -24.10 -0.34
N GLN A 643 15.00 -25.10 -1.12
CA GLN A 643 16.28 -25.09 -1.84
C GLN A 643 16.39 -23.93 -2.84
N LEU A 644 15.33 -23.67 -3.61
CA LEU A 644 15.30 -22.57 -4.57
C LEU A 644 15.42 -21.21 -3.88
N ILE A 645 14.65 -21.00 -2.79
CA ILE A 645 14.67 -19.74 -2.03
C ILE A 645 16.00 -19.54 -1.33
N ALA A 646 16.56 -20.58 -0.70
CA ALA A 646 17.91 -20.50 -0.13
C ALA A 646 18.94 -20.14 -1.22
N GLY A 647 18.84 -20.77 -2.39
CA GLY A 647 19.67 -20.50 -3.56
C GLY A 647 19.64 -19.04 -3.99
N VAL A 648 18.44 -18.49 -4.23
CA VAL A 648 18.28 -17.07 -4.59
C VAL A 648 18.52 -16.11 -3.42
N SER A 649 18.73 -16.62 -2.20
CA SER A 649 19.16 -15.84 -1.04
C SER A 649 20.68 -15.94 -0.82
N GLY A 650 21.43 -16.50 -1.76
CA GLY A 650 22.89 -16.59 -1.68
C GLY A 650 23.40 -17.78 -0.84
N HIS A 651 22.57 -18.79 -0.59
CA HIS A 651 22.93 -19.98 0.18
C HIS A 651 22.89 -21.26 -0.64
N ASN A 652 23.80 -22.19 -0.36
CA ASN A 652 23.87 -23.50 -0.99
C ASN A 652 23.88 -24.58 0.11
N TYR A 653 22.72 -25.15 0.43
CA TYR A 653 22.61 -26.18 1.45
C TYR A 653 22.62 -27.58 0.84
N ALA A 654 23.35 -28.50 1.47
CA ALA A 654 23.43 -29.88 1.03
C ALA A 654 22.17 -30.70 1.37
N SER A 655 21.43 -30.31 2.41
CA SER A 655 20.22 -31.00 2.86
C SER A 655 18.98 -30.09 2.75
N ASP A 656 17.84 -30.70 2.44
CA ASP A 656 16.54 -30.00 2.44
C ASP A 656 16.19 -29.46 3.82
N ASP A 657 16.52 -30.19 4.87
CA ASP A 657 16.30 -29.78 6.26
C ASP A 657 17.02 -28.47 6.59
N ASP A 658 18.24 -28.28 6.09
CA ASP A 658 19.01 -27.06 6.35
C ASP A 658 18.49 -25.87 5.56
N ALA A 659 18.06 -26.09 4.30
CA ALA A 659 17.35 -25.06 3.54
C ALA A 659 16.05 -24.65 4.23
N ILE A 660 15.30 -25.62 4.76
CA ILE A 660 14.07 -25.37 5.52
C ILE A 660 14.38 -24.61 6.82
N ARG A 661 15.40 -25.00 7.59
CA ARG A 661 15.82 -24.27 8.80
C ARG A 661 16.16 -22.83 8.48
N PHE A 662 16.94 -22.60 7.43
CA PHE A 662 17.27 -21.25 6.98
C PHE A 662 16.01 -20.42 6.70
N LEU A 663 15.02 -20.96 5.99
CA LEU A 663 13.76 -20.26 5.74
C LEU A 663 12.98 -19.93 7.03
N LEU A 664 13.02 -20.81 8.03
CA LEU A 664 12.35 -20.60 9.31
C LEU A 664 13.09 -19.53 10.14
N ASP A 665 14.41 -19.61 10.21
CA ASP A 665 15.28 -18.72 10.97
C ASP A 665 15.33 -17.30 10.37
N ALA A 666 15.34 -17.21 9.03
CA ALA A 666 15.23 -15.94 8.30
C ALA A 666 13.81 -15.34 8.39
N GLY A 667 12.85 -16.03 9.00
CA GLY A 667 11.46 -15.61 9.10
C GLY A 667 10.70 -15.69 7.77
N TYR A 668 11.30 -16.21 6.70
CA TYR A 668 10.69 -16.40 5.38
C TYR A 668 9.52 -17.38 5.38
N SER A 669 9.48 -18.30 6.35
CA SER A 669 8.35 -19.21 6.56
C SER A 669 8.05 -19.38 8.06
N GLN A 670 6.82 -19.70 8.40
CA GLN A 670 6.44 -20.20 9.74
C GLN A 670 6.08 -21.70 9.71
N GLY A 671 6.41 -22.38 8.61
CA GLY A 671 5.96 -23.74 8.33
C GLY A 671 4.47 -23.81 7.98
N LYS A 672 3.99 -25.01 7.66
CA LYS A 672 2.59 -25.29 7.33
C LYS A 672 1.76 -25.55 8.59
N THR A 673 2.32 -26.28 9.55
CA THR A 673 1.67 -26.62 10.82
C THR A 673 2.39 -26.06 12.04
N ALA A 674 3.71 -25.89 11.96
CA ALA A 674 4.52 -25.29 13.02
C ALA A 674 5.84 -24.77 12.43
N SER A 675 6.47 -23.81 13.12
CA SER A 675 7.77 -23.23 12.75
C SER A 675 8.93 -24.17 13.10
N THR A 676 8.89 -25.38 12.55
CA THR A 676 9.89 -26.45 12.71
C THR A 676 10.11 -27.13 11.36
N VAL A 677 11.23 -27.84 11.19
CA VAL A 677 11.52 -28.56 9.93
C VAL A 677 10.41 -29.55 9.58
N ALA A 678 9.96 -30.33 10.56
CA ALA A 678 8.82 -31.24 10.38
C ALA A 678 7.52 -30.47 10.08
N GLY A 679 7.26 -29.38 10.82
CA GLY A 679 6.07 -28.55 10.63
C GLY A 679 6.06 -27.76 9.33
N TYR A 680 7.21 -27.60 8.66
CA TYR A 680 7.29 -27.07 7.31
C TYR A 680 6.72 -28.03 6.27
N ALA A 681 6.61 -29.33 6.58
CA ALA A 681 6.04 -30.35 5.70
C ALA A 681 6.77 -30.46 4.34
N GLY A 682 8.11 -30.56 4.37
CA GLY A 682 8.95 -30.55 3.18
C GLY A 682 8.62 -31.58 2.10
N GLY A 683 8.05 -32.74 2.49
CA GLY A 683 7.64 -33.80 1.57
C GLY A 683 6.33 -33.54 0.81
N GLU A 684 5.53 -32.55 1.25
CA GLU A 684 4.27 -32.20 0.58
C GLU A 684 4.51 -31.33 -0.65
N ARG A 685 3.58 -31.41 -1.60
CA ARG A 685 3.56 -30.56 -2.79
C ARG A 685 2.83 -29.25 -2.49
N LEU A 686 3.16 -28.18 -3.21
CA LEU A 686 2.45 -26.91 -3.09
C LEU A 686 1.36 -26.81 -4.14
N THR A 687 0.22 -26.25 -3.73
CA THR A 687 -0.72 -25.70 -4.69
C THR A 687 -0.20 -24.37 -5.27
N ARG A 688 -0.74 -23.96 -6.41
CA ARG A 688 -0.42 -22.66 -7.04
C ARG A 688 -0.78 -21.48 -6.13
N SER A 689 -1.86 -21.59 -5.37
CA SER A 689 -2.26 -20.57 -4.39
C SER A 689 -1.35 -20.52 -3.17
N GLU A 690 -0.93 -21.68 -2.63
CA GLU A 690 0.07 -21.77 -1.57
C GLU A 690 1.41 -21.18 -2.03
N ALA A 691 1.83 -21.45 -3.26
CA ALA A 691 3.05 -20.90 -3.85
C ALA A 691 3.02 -19.37 -3.92
N LEU A 692 1.92 -18.77 -4.39
CA LEU A 692 1.80 -17.31 -4.42
C LEU A 692 1.72 -16.69 -3.04
N GLN A 693 0.99 -17.30 -2.10
CA GLN A 693 0.96 -16.80 -0.72
C GLN A 693 2.35 -16.86 -0.10
N PHE A 694 3.09 -17.91 -0.38
CA PHE A 694 4.46 -18.05 0.07
C PHE A 694 5.38 -16.97 -0.53
N LEU A 695 5.31 -16.73 -1.85
CA LEU A 695 6.08 -15.67 -2.52
C LEU A 695 5.71 -14.26 -2.00
N ARG A 696 4.42 -13.99 -1.80
CA ARG A 696 3.95 -12.74 -1.20
C ARG A 696 4.52 -12.53 0.20
N ASN A 697 4.49 -13.57 1.04
CA ASN A 697 5.06 -13.52 2.39
C ASN A 697 6.58 -13.27 2.34
N LEU A 698 7.30 -13.86 1.37
CA LEU A 698 8.74 -13.62 1.20
C LEU A 698 9.06 -12.15 0.92
N GLN A 699 8.29 -11.52 0.02
CA GLN A 699 8.43 -10.10 -0.29
C GLN A 699 8.10 -9.22 0.92
N GLU A 700 7.00 -9.50 1.61
CA GLU A 700 6.59 -8.76 2.82
C GLU A 700 7.61 -8.90 3.96
N ARG A 701 8.41 -9.98 3.96
CA ARG A 701 9.41 -10.30 4.99
C ARG A 701 10.85 -10.06 4.59
N GLY A 702 11.07 -9.33 3.49
CA GLY A 702 12.35 -8.67 3.23
C GLY A 702 13.32 -9.39 2.29
N LEU A 703 12.92 -10.47 1.61
CA LEU A 703 13.69 -10.92 0.44
C LEU A 703 13.36 -9.96 -0.71
N GLN A 704 14.19 -8.91 -0.89
CA GLN A 704 13.97 -7.81 -1.85
C GLN A 704 14.79 -7.93 -3.14
N LYS A 705 15.78 -8.82 -3.19
CA LYS A 705 16.61 -9.08 -4.38
C LYS A 705 16.98 -10.56 -4.46
N LEU A 706 17.27 -11.00 -5.69
CA LEU A 706 17.80 -12.33 -5.95
C LEU A 706 19.32 -12.28 -5.99
N GLU A 707 19.96 -13.18 -5.26
CA GLU A 707 21.41 -13.37 -5.24
C GLU A 707 21.80 -14.65 -5.99
N LYS A 708 23.05 -14.71 -6.46
CA LYS A 708 23.58 -15.90 -7.10
C LYS A 708 23.91 -16.95 -6.03
N ARG A 709 23.44 -18.18 -6.23
CA ARG A 709 23.77 -19.32 -5.36
C ARG A 709 25.27 -19.63 -5.45
N PRO A 710 26.00 -19.70 -4.33
CA PRO A 710 27.41 -20.09 -4.33
C PRO A 710 27.59 -21.53 -4.81
N ASN A 711 28.77 -21.84 -5.34
CA ASN A 711 29.11 -23.18 -5.85
C ASN A 711 29.03 -24.27 -4.80
#